data_AF-A0AAP0B9Z7-F1
#
_entry.id   AF-A0AAP0B9Z7-F1
#
_cell.length_a   1.000
_cell.length_b   1.000
_cell.length_c   1.000
_cell.angle_alpha   90.00
_cell.angle_beta   90.00
_cell.angle_gamma   90.00
#
_symmetry.space_group_name_H-M   'P 1'
#
loop_
_entity.id
_entity.type
_entity.pdbx_description
1 polymer ?
#
loop_
_entity_poly.entity_id
_entity_poly.type
_entity_poly.pdbx_seq_one_letter_code
_entity_poly.pdbx_strand_id
1 'polypeptide(L)'
;MAITEALEASPAVPEQMQALLAHYADIFQTPRTLPPSRFRDHQIQLKIGTEPINICPYRYPYSQKAEIERSIREMLTAGLIRPSTSAFSSPIILVKKKDGSWRFCVDYRGLNNSTVKDKFPIPLIEELLDELNGASRFTKLDLRSGYHQIRMNEADVHKTAFRTHDGHYEFLVMPFGLTNAPSTFQAVMNEIFRPLLRQSVLIFFDDILIYSASWEDHLRHVEQVFAILRQHQLYVKQTKCSFGQEEVEYLGHLVSADGVKADPQKIDSMLSWPRPQTIRALMGFLGLTDYYRRFVKDYGKIARPLTQLLQKDAFVWQDETEAAFQALKRAMTSTPVLALPDFTKEFVLETDASEVGIGAVLMQEGRPLAFYSKALAPRTLGLSTYEKEMLAIIHAVAVWRPYLLGRHFTIRTDHQSLKHFLDQRISSPLQQKWVTKLLSYDYEISYRSDKENVVADALSRLPENTVAHISGPLVDSLDEILEEVTRTPDLRTMVEALQRGETVASNYHLQNDCLYHHGRVVLPPDSAWKTVMMHEFHSSSTGGHTGVLQTLQRARANVFWPGMRRDIQQIVRQCEICQRQKYETTSPAGLLVPIEIPQQIWDTVSMDFIDGLPKSQGKSVIMVVVDKLSKYGPLHGLESPIYGRICCRPVRPGDHPLARPTTSYHLRPGPHLREQLLARTIPAAGDMSTFQHRTSSPDGRPDRGLKSGGGDVPPLFCYE
;
A
#
# COMPACT_ATOMS: atom_id res chain seq x y z
N MET A 1 -17.15 46.02 16.15
CA MET A 1 -15.73 45.92 16.57
C MET A 1 -14.94 45.43 15.38
N ALA A 2 -14.14 46.33 14.81
CA ALA A 2 -13.32 46.07 13.63
C ALA A 2 -12.19 45.10 13.99
N ILE A 3 -12.09 43.99 13.26
CA ILE A 3 -10.88 43.16 13.23
C ILE A 3 -10.00 43.78 12.16
N THR A 4 -9.07 44.62 12.59
CA THR A 4 -7.97 45.12 11.77
C THR A 4 -7.11 43.93 11.38
N GLU A 5 -7.09 43.62 10.08
CA GLU A 5 -6.08 42.76 9.47
C GLU A 5 -4.70 43.34 9.80
N ALA A 6 -3.91 42.60 10.58
CA ALA A 6 -2.51 42.87 10.74
C ALA A 6 -1.82 42.55 9.40
N LEU A 7 -1.63 43.59 8.58
CA LEU A 7 -0.61 43.59 7.53
C LEU A 7 0.74 43.43 8.23
N GLU A 8 1.24 42.20 8.29
CA GLU A 8 2.65 41.95 8.58
C GLU A 8 3.48 42.74 7.58
N ALA A 9 4.23 43.72 8.09
CA ALA A 9 5.15 44.50 7.29
C ALA A 9 6.18 43.53 6.68
N SER A 10 6.14 43.35 5.35
CA SER A 10 7.19 42.62 4.65
C SER A 10 8.54 43.24 5.01
N PRO A 11 9.58 42.42 5.29
CA PRO A 11 10.91 42.93 5.59
C PRO A 11 11.33 43.91 4.49
N ALA A 12 11.91 45.05 4.88
CA ALA A 12 12.30 46.10 3.95
C ALA A 12 13.20 45.51 2.86
N VAL A 13 12.70 45.48 1.62
CA VAL A 13 13.45 44.98 0.46
C VAL A 13 14.69 45.86 0.31
N PRO A 14 15.92 45.31 0.29
CA PRO A 14 17.12 46.12 0.21
C PRO A 14 17.15 46.98 -1.05
N GLU A 15 17.76 48.17 -0.97
CA GLU A 15 17.75 49.19 -2.04
C GLU A 15 18.25 48.66 -3.39
N GLN A 16 19.28 47.80 -3.38
CA GLN A 16 19.82 47.15 -4.58
C GLN A 16 18.79 46.24 -5.27
N MET A 17 17.98 45.52 -4.48
CA MET A 17 16.90 44.68 -5.01
C MET A 17 15.77 45.55 -5.56
N GLN A 18 15.45 46.67 -4.90
CA GLN A 18 14.44 47.61 -5.41
C GLN A 18 14.84 48.21 -6.76
N ALA A 19 16.12 48.56 -6.94
CA ALA A 19 16.63 49.04 -8.23
C ALA A 19 16.46 47.99 -9.34
N LEU A 20 16.74 46.71 -9.03
CA LEU A 20 16.53 45.61 -9.97
C LEU A 20 15.04 45.42 -10.33
N LEU A 21 14.15 45.47 -9.33
CA LEU A 21 12.70 45.40 -9.55
C LEU A 21 12.19 46.55 -10.42
N ALA A 22 12.72 47.76 -10.24
CA ALA A 22 12.39 48.91 -11.07
C ALA A 22 12.89 48.75 -12.52
N HIS A 23 14.10 48.18 -12.70
CA HIS A 23 14.65 47.91 -14.03
C HIS A 23 13.82 46.88 -14.81
N TYR A 24 13.26 45.89 -14.12
CA TYR A 24 12.42 44.82 -14.69
C TYR A 24 10.91 45.04 -14.47
N ALA A 25 10.45 46.29 -14.36
CA ALA A 25 9.04 46.60 -14.08
C ALA A 25 8.03 46.04 -15.10
N ASP A 26 8.47 45.74 -16.33
CA ASP A 26 7.68 45.15 -17.42
C ASP A 26 7.23 43.71 -17.14
N ILE A 27 8.03 42.89 -16.45
CA ILE A 27 7.66 41.49 -16.14
C ILE A 27 6.51 41.41 -15.11
N PHE A 28 6.28 42.49 -14.37
CA PHE A 28 5.21 42.56 -13.36
C PHE A 28 3.89 43.12 -13.91
N GLN A 29 3.86 43.51 -15.19
CA GLN A 29 2.66 44.03 -15.83
C GLN A 29 1.65 42.92 -16.16
N THR A 30 0.39 43.30 -16.34
CA THR A 30 -0.64 42.37 -16.81
C THR A 30 -0.43 42.12 -18.31
N PRO A 31 -0.32 40.86 -18.76
CA PRO A 31 -0.18 40.56 -20.18
C PRO A 31 -1.40 41.05 -20.95
N ARG A 32 -1.16 41.73 -22.07
CA ARG A 32 -2.20 42.24 -22.98
C ARG A 32 -2.28 41.45 -24.29
N THR A 33 -1.28 40.62 -24.55
CA THR A 33 -1.14 39.83 -25.77
C THR A 33 -1.14 38.35 -25.42
N LEU A 34 -1.51 37.52 -26.38
CA LEU A 34 -1.34 36.08 -26.27
C LEU A 34 0.14 35.75 -26.04
N PRO A 35 0.47 34.82 -25.13
CA PRO A 35 1.86 34.41 -24.88
C PRO A 35 2.49 33.91 -26.19
N PRO A 36 3.81 33.92 -26.38
CA PRO A 36 4.42 33.40 -27.60
C PRO A 36 4.26 31.87 -27.69
N SER A 37 4.29 31.31 -28.90
CA SER A 37 4.43 29.86 -29.06
C SER A 37 5.83 29.45 -28.61
N ARG A 38 5.93 28.31 -27.92
CA ARG A 38 7.18 27.80 -27.36
C ARG A 38 7.49 26.41 -27.90
N PHE A 39 8.63 25.84 -27.48
CA PHE A 39 9.03 24.47 -27.84
C PHE A 39 7.91 23.44 -27.61
N ARG A 40 7.09 23.65 -26.56
CA ARG A 40 5.95 22.80 -26.25
C ARG A 40 4.74 23.63 -25.90
N ASP A 41 3.80 23.71 -26.83
CA ASP A 41 2.43 24.18 -26.55
C ASP A 41 1.59 23.03 -25.99
N HIS A 42 0.54 23.34 -25.23
CA HIS A 42 -0.27 22.32 -24.56
C HIS A 42 -1.11 21.51 -25.56
N GLN A 43 -1.03 20.19 -25.45
CA GLN A 43 -1.72 19.24 -26.32
C GLN A 43 -2.65 18.33 -25.52
N ILE A 44 -3.79 18.01 -26.11
CA ILE A 44 -4.81 17.14 -25.53
C ILE A 44 -4.96 15.90 -26.41
N GLN A 45 -4.15 14.88 -26.10
CA GLN A 45 -4.20 13.58 -26.78
C GLN A 45 -5.36 12.76 -26.20
N LEU A 46 -6.39 12.54 -27.01
CA LEU A 46 -7.54 11.70 -26.63
C LEU A 46 -7.26 10.23 -26.94
N LYS A 47 -7.91 9.32 -26.22
CA LYS A 47 -7.87 7.88 -26.52
C LYS A 47 -8.48 7.63 -27.92
N ILE A 48 -7.95 6.63 -28.62
CA ILE A 48 -8.43 6.26 -29.96
C ILE A 48 -9.92 5.91 -29.89
N GLY A 49 -10.72 6.48 -30.79
CA GLY A 49 -12.17 6.27 -30.85
C GLY A 49 -13.00 7.11 -29.87
N THR A 50 -12.42 8.14 -29.24
CA THR A 50 -13.18 9.05 -28.34
C THR A 50 -14.11 9.96 -29.13
N GLU A 51 -15.41 9.92 -28.85
CA GLU A 51 -16.38 10.89 -29.36
C GLU A 51 -16.26 12.26 -28.66
N PRO A 52 -16.68 13.36 -29.31
CA PRO A 52 -16.68 14.68 -28.68
C PRO A 52 -17.50 14.72 -27.39
N ILE A 53 -16.88 15.22 -26.33
CA ILE A 53 -17.52 15.28 -25.00
C ILE A 53 -18.40 16.52 -24.94
N ASN A 54 -19.71 16.31 -24.86
CA ASN A 54 -20.70 17.38 -24.83
C ASN A 54 -21.59 17.25 -23.59
N ILE A 55 -21.26 18.04 -22.57
CA ILE A 55 -21.98 18.08 -21.30
C ILE A 55 -22.76 19.39 -21.21
N CYS A 56 -24.03 19.29 -20.81
CA CYS A 56 -24.91 20.44 -20.63
C CYS A 56 -24.41 21.38 -19.52
N PRO A 57 -24.57 22.70 -19.68
CA PRO A 57 -24.20 23.68 -18.65
C PRO A 57 -25.06 23.53 -17.39
N TYR A 58 -24.45 23.78 -16.22
CA TYR A 58 -25.18 23.80 -14.96
C TYR A 58 -26.12 25.01 -14.86
N ARG A 59 -27.18 24.87 -14.06
CA ARG A 59 -28.10 25.98 -13.78
C ARG A 59 -27.54 26.85 -12.66
N TYR A 60 -27.41 28.15 -12.94
CA TYR A 60 -26.90 29.14 -12.00
C TYR A 60 -28.01 30.06 -11.48
N PRO A 61 -27.97 30.45 -10.19
CA PRO A 61 -28.78 31.54 -9.66
C PRO A 61 -28.55 32.83 -10.44
N TYR A 62 -29.58 33.67 -10.57
CA TYR A 62 -29.50 34.92 -11.32
C TYR A 62 -28.36 35.84 -10.84
N SER A 63 -28.12 35.89 -9.53
CA SER A 63 -27.04 36.68 -8.92
C SER A 63 -25.63 36.28 -9.39
N GLN A 64 -25.44 35.02 -9.79
CA GLN A 64 -24.15 34.51 -10.25
C GLN A 64 -23.95 34.67 -11.77
N LYS A 65 -25.03 34.91 -12.53
CA LYS A 65 -24.94 35.08 -13.99
C LYS A 65 -24.14 36.32 -14.39
N ALA A 66 -24.36 37.43 -13.69
CA ALA A 66 -23.63 38.67 -13.92
C ALA A 66 -22.11 38.49 -13.76
N GLU A 67 -21.69 37.64 -12.82
CA GLU A 67 -20.27 37.35 -12.58
C GLU A 67 -19.65 36.48 -13.67
N ILE A 68 -20.42 35.52 -14.20
CA ILE A 68 -20.02 34.69 -15.35
C ILE A 68 -19.80 35.60 -16.57
N GLU A 69 -20.76 36.47 -16.87
CA GLU A 69 -20.69 37.41 -17.99
C GLU A 69 -19.50 38.38 -17.85
N ARG A 70 -19.27 38.90 -16.63
CA ARG A 70 -18.10 39.73 -16.33
C ARG A 70 -16.79 38.98 -16.60
N SER A 71 -16.66 37.76 -16.10
CA SER A 71 -15.46 36.93 -16.27
C SER A 71 -15.20 36.58 -17.74
N ILE A 72 -16.25 36.26 -18.50
CA ILE A 72 -16.15 35.99 -19.94
C ILE A 72 -15.69 37.24 -20.68
N ARG A 73 -16.28 38.41 -20.40
CA ARG A 73 -15.90 39.68 -21.03
C ARG A 73 -14.44 40.03 -20.78
N GLU A 74 -13.97 39.82 -19.55
CA GLU A 74 -12.56 40.03 -19.18
C GLU A 74 -11.63 39.09 -19.97
N MET A 75 -11.96 37.80 -20.06
CA MET A 75 -11.16 36.83 -20.81
C MET A 75 -11.18 37.09 -22.33
N LEU A 76 -12.30 37.53 -22.90
CA LEU A 76 -12.42 37.94 -24.29
C LEU A 76 -11.59 39.20 -24.59
N THR A 77 -11.68 40.21 -23.71
CA THR A 77 -10.92 41.46 -23.85
C THR A 77 -9.41 41.21 -23.73
N ALA A 78 -9.01 40.28 -22.87
CA ALA A 78 -7.62 39.84 -22.73
C ALA A 78 -7.16 38.89 -23.87
N GLY A 79 -8.07 38.46 -24.75
CA GLY A 79 -7.77 37.54 -25.85
C GLY A 79 -7.44 36.11 -25.42
N LEU A 80 -7.80 35.70 -24.20
CA LEU A 80 -7.53 34.35 -23.67
C LEU A 80 -8.48 33.29 -24.24
N ILE A 81 -9.70 33.72 -24.57
CA ILE A 81 -10.77 32.90 -25.13
C ILE A 81 -11.34 33.53 -26.40
N ARG A 82 -12.03 32.71 -27.20
CA ARG A 82 -12.84 33.18 -28.34
C ARG A 82 -14.16 32.41 -28.44
N PRO A 83 -15.18 32.92 -29.16
CA PRO A 83 -16.39 32.17 -29.45
C PRO A 83 -16.07 30.86 -30.18
N SER A 84 -16.78 29.78 -29.83
CA SER A 84 -16.54 28.43 -30.37
C SER A 84 -17.79 27.84 -31.01
N THR A 85 -17.60 27.12 -32.12
CA THR A 85 -18.61 26.25 -32.74
C THR A 85 -18.26 24.76 -32.59
N SER A 86 -17.39 24.43 -31.62
CA SER A 86 -16.91 23.06 -31.38
C SER A 86 -18.03 22.09 -31.01
N ALA A 87 -17.84 20.82 -31.35
CA ALA A 87 -18.68 19.73 -30.88
C ALA A 87 -18.42 19.38 -29.40
N PHE A 88 -17.27 19.77 -28.84
CA PHE A 88 -16.96 19.63 -27.43
C PHE A 88 -17.68 20.72 -26.62
N SER A 89 -18.09 20.39 -25.39
CA SER A 89 -18.70 21.33 -24.45
C SER A 89 -18.49 20.82 -23.02
N SER A 90 -17.74 21.58 -22.24
CA SER A 90 -17.60 21.37 -20.79
C SER A 90 -18.39 22.44 -20.01
N PRO A 91 -19.05 22.10 -18.89
CA PRO A 91 -19.76 23.08 -18.09
C PRO A 91 -18.78 23.86 -17.21
N ILE A 92 -19.20 25.03 -16.76
CA ILE A 92 -18.41 25.89 -15.85
C ILE A 92 -18.89 25.71 -14.42
N ILE A 93 -17.99 25.92 -13.45
CA ILE A 93 -18.20 25.90 -11.99
C ILE A 93 -17.67 27.21 -11.41
N LEU A 94 -18.50 27.92 -10.65
CA LEU A 94 -18.04 29.06 -9.84
C LEU A 94 -17.68 28.62 -8.42
N VAL A 95 -16.47 28.95 -7.99
CA VAL A 95 -15.99 28.66 -6.63
C VAL A 95 -15.69 29.98 -5.91
N LYS A 96 -16.18 30.15 -4.69
CA LYS A 96 -15.90 31.36 -3.90
C LYS A 96 -14.50 31.28 -3.30
N LYS A 97 -13.68 32.31 -3.50
CA LYS A 97 -12.35 32.44 -2.91
C LYS A 97 -12.47 32.94 -1.46
N LYS A 98 -11.36 32.82 -0.71
CA LYS A 98 -11.24 33.33 0.66
C LYS A 98 -11.47 34.85 0.74
N ASP A 99 -11.06 35.59 -0.29
CA ASP A 99 -11.26 37.04 -0.43
C ASP A 99 -12.73 37.42 -0.79
N GLY A 100 -13.62 36.44 -0.91
CA GLY A 100 -15.04 36.64 -1.27
C GLY A 100 -15.31 36.76 -2.77
N SER A 101 -14.28 36.90 -3.62
CA SER A 101 -14.41 36.92 -5.08
C SER A 101 -14.71 35.54 -5.67
N TRP A 102 -15.19 35.48 -6.91
CA TRP A 102 -15.46 34.21 -7.59
C TRP A 102 -14.26 33.75 -8.43
N ARG A 103 -14.08 32.43 -8.50
CA ARG A 103 -13.15 31.74 -9.40
C ARG A 103 -13.96 31.03 -10.46
N PHE A 104 -13.72 31.38 -11.71
CA PHE A 104 -14.27 30.72 -12.88
C PHE A 104 -13.47 29.45 -13.16
N CYS A 105 -14.08 28.28 -13.01
CA CYS A 105 -13.47 26.99 -13.30
C CYS A 105 -14.25 26.29 -14.42
N VAL A 106 -13.56 25.62 -15.34
CA VAL A 106 -14.21 24.72 -16.30
C VAL A 106 -14.09 23.29 -15.79
N ASP A 107 -15.20 22.56 -15.80
CA ASP A 107 -15.23 21.16 -15.38
C ASP A 107 -14.79 20.24 -16.52
N TYR A 108 -13.47 20.06 -16.62
CA TYR A 108 -12.87 19.17 -17.60
C TYR A 108 -12.86 17.69 -17.15
N ARG A 109 -13.59 17.26 -16.11
CA ARG A 109 -13.56 15.85 -15.66
C ARG A 109 -13.87 14.85 -16.77
N GLY A 110 -14.87 15.14 -17.60
CA GLY A 110 -15.19 14.32 -18.77
C GLY A 110 -14.02 14.24 -19.76
N LEU A 111 -13.45 15.40 -20.11
CA LEU A 111 -12.30 15.52 -21.02
C LEU A 111 -11.06 14.80 -20.50
N ASN A 112 -10.77 15.01 -19.22
CA ASN A 112 -9.66 14.41 -18.48
C ASN A 112 -9.72 12.88 -18.48
N ASN A 113 -10.90 12.28 -18.29
CA ASN A 113 -11.07 10.83 -18.30
C ASN A 113 -10.76 10.19 -19.67
N SER A 114 -10.95 10.95 -20.74
CA SER A 114 -10.73 10.51 -22.12
C SER A 114 -9.35 10.92 -22.65
N THR A 115 -8.61 11.74 -21.91
CA THR A 115 -7.26 12.17 -22.24
C THR A 115 -6.25 11.10 -21.82
N VAL A 116 -5.25 10.85 -22.66
CA VAL A 116 -4.11 9.99 -22.33
C VAL A 116 -3.24 10.72 -21.31
N LYS A 117 -3.06 10.13 -20.13
CA LYS A 117 -2.29 10.74 -19.04
C LYS A 117 -0.80 10.77 -19.39
N ASP A 118 -0.19 11.94 -19.33
CA ASP A 118 1.25 12.09 -19.47
C ASP A 118 1.96 11.57 -18.21
N LYS A 119 3.10 10.89 -18.40
CA LYS A 119 3.96 10.39 -17.32
C LYS A 119 5.24 11.21 -17.25
N PHE A 120 5.10 12.53 -17.28
CA PHE A 120 6.24 13.43 -17.15
C PHE A 120 6.87 13.28 -15.76
N PRO A 121 8.21 13.16 -15.65
CA PRO A 121 8.88 13.05 -14.37
C PRO A 121 8.78 14.38 -13.60
N ILE A 122 7.96 14.40 -12.55
CA ILE A 122 7.86 15.52 -11.62
C ILE A 122 8.85 15.24 -10.49
N PRO A 123 9.74 16.19 -10.14
CA PRO A 123 10.72 15.99 -9.08
C PRO A 123 10.02 15.79 -7.73
N LEU A 124 10.63 14.98 -6.86
CA LEU A 124 10.15 14.83 -5.49
C LEU A 124 10.48 16.10 -4.70
N ILE A 125 9.54 16.54 -3.86
CA ILE A 125 9.73 17.73 -3.02
C ILE A 125 10.97 17.59 -2.13
N GLU A 126 11.21 16.39 -1.62
CA GLU A 126 12.40 16.08 -0.80
C GLU A 126 13.70 16.32 -1.58
N GLU A 127 13.78 15.88 -2.83
CA GLU A 127 14.97 16.10 -3.68
C GLU A 127 15.21 17.58 -3.94
N LEU A 128 14.14 18.37 -4.14
CA LEU A 128 14.25 19.81 -4.30
C LEU A 128 14.75 20.48 -3.02
N LEU A 129 14.23 20.08 -1.85
CA LEU A 129 14.68 20.65 -0.58
C LEU A 129 16.15 20.33 -0.31
N ASP A 130 16.60 19.11 -0.62
CA ASP A 130 17.99 18.68 -0.38
C ASP A 130 19.03 19.52 -1.16
N GLU A 131 18.64 20.13 -2.29
CA GLU A 131 19.50 21.00 -3.09
C GLU A 131 19.72 22.39 -2.50
N LEU A 132 18.95 22.77 -1.47
CA LEU A 132 19.02 24.08 -0.84
C LEU A 132 20.17 24.17 0.17
N ASN A 133 20.95 23.10 0.38
CA ASN A 133 22.07 23.10 1.30
C ASN A 133 23.09 24.21 0.96
N GLY A 134 23.48 25.00 1.96
CA GLY A 134 24.41 26.13 1.82
C GLY A 134 23.77 27.44 1.32
N ALA A 135 22.46 27.47 1.04
CA ALA A 135 21.76 28.70 0.71
C ALA A 135 21.41 29.52 1.97
N SER A 136 21.55 30.84 1.87
CA SER A 136 21.19 31.79 2.94
C SER A 136 20.22 32.88 2.51
N ARG A 137 20.06 33.09 1.20
CA ARG A 137 19.17 34.10 0.61
C ARG A 137 18.22 33.46 -0.38
N PHE A 138 16.94 33.80 -0.26
CA PHE A 138 15.86 33.22 -1.03
C PHE A 138 14.94 34.28 -1.64
N THR A 139 14.50 34.03 -2.87
CA THR A 139 13.48 34.82 -3.57
C THR A 139 12.47 33.85 -4.16
N LYS A 140 11.19 34.01 -3.83
CA LYS A 140 10.08 33.22 -4.40
C LYS A 140 9.28 34.08 -5.38
N LEU A 141 9.10 33.58 -6.59
CA LEU A 141 8.30 34.20 -7.63
C LEU A 141 7.05 33.37 -7.91
N ASP A 142 5.89 34.01 -7.91
CA ASP A 142 4.58 33.44 -8.29
C ASP A 142 4.18 33.99 -9.66
N LEU A 143 3.97 33.11 -10.63
CA LEU A 143 3.56 33.51 -11.97
C LEU A 143 2.09 33.93 -12.02
N ARG A 144 1.81 35.03 -12.75
CA ARG A 144 0.43 35.53 -12.89
C ARG A 144 -0.39 34.57 -13.74
N SER A 145 -1.25 33.78 -13.09
CA SER A 145 -2.05 32.75 -13.78
C SER A 145 -1.15 31.86 -14.66
N GLY A 146 -0.14 31.22 -14.07
CA GLY A 146 0.96 30.56 -14.77
C GLY A 146 0.52 29.74 -15.99
N TYR A 147 -0.48 28.86 -15.84
CA TYR A 147 -0.99 28.07 -16.97
C TYR A 147 -1.49 28.89 -18.16
N HIS A 148 -2.15 30.04 -17.94
CA HIS A 148 -2.61 30.91 -19.03
C HIS A 148 -1.46 31.56 -19.81
N GLN A 149 -0.22 31.47 -19.33
CA GLN A 149 0.95 31.97 -20.03
C GLN A 149 1.53 30.94 -21.02
N ILE A 150 0.98 29.74 -21.10
CA ILE A 150 1.32 28.73 -22.12
C ILE A 150 0.19 28.64 -23.15
N ARG A 151 0.52 28.57 -24.44
CA ARG A 151 -0.47 28.44 -25.51
C ARG A 151 -1.06 27.03 -25.55
N MET A 152 -2.30 26.94 -25.99
CA MET A 152 -2.85 25.69 -26.54
C MET A 152 -2.26 25.45 -27.93
N ASN A 153 -2.02 24.18 -28.27
CA ASN A 153 -1.80 23.79 -29.65
C ASN A 153 -3.08 24.10 -30.45
N GLU A 154 -2.95 24.77 -31.59
CA GLU A 154 -4.06 25.18 -32.46
C GLU A 154 -4.99 24.02 -32.83
N ALA A 155 -4.44 22.82 -33.04
CA ALA A 155 -5.21 21.62 -33.35
C ALA A 155 -6.13 21.17 -32.20
N ASP A 156 -5.80 21.51 -30.96
CA ASP A 156 -6.47 21.04 -29.75
C ASP A 156 -7.34 22.10 -29.06
N VAL A 157 -7.27 23.36 -29.51
CA VAL A 157 -8.06 24.49 -28.95
C VAL A 157 -9.54 24.13 -28.82
N HIS A 158 -10.14 23.55 -29.87
CA HIS A 158 -11.56 23.21 -29.92
C HIS A 158 -12.00 22.21 -28.83
N LYS A 159 -11.08 21.41 -28.27
CA LYS A 159 -11.36 20.45 -27.20
C LYS A 159 -11.57 21.13 -25.84
N THR A 160 -11.03 22.33 -25.67
CA THR A 160 -11.18 23.13 -24.44
C THR A 160 -12.52 23.86 -24.35
N ALA A 161 -13.38 23.70 -25.35
CA ALA A 161 -14.64 24.42 -25.45
C ALA A 161 -15.54 24.21 -24.22
N PHE A 162 -16.10 25.31 -23.74
CA PHE A 162 -16.99 25.36 -22.58
C PHE A 162 -18.23 26.19 -22.88
N ARG A 163 -19.34 25.82 -22.23
CA ARG A 163 -20.64 26.44 -22.45
C ARG A 163 -21.15 27.13 -21.19
N THR A 164 -21.69 28.33 -21.36
CA THR A 164 -22.37 29.10 -20.32
C THR A 164 -23.80 29.41 -20.77
N HIS A 165 -24.56 30.18 -19.96
CA HIS A 165 -25.87 30.67 -20.38
C HIS A 165 -25.78 31.78 -21.44
N ASP A 166 -24.63 32.43 -21.55
CA ASP A 166 -24.37 33.55 -22.46
C ASP A 166 -23.88 33.07 -23.83
N GLY A 167 -23.10 31.97 -23.87
CA GLY A 167 -22.60 31.46 -25.14
C GLY A 167 -21.69 30.25 -25.03
N HIS A 168 -20.97 29.99 -26.12
CA HIS A 168 -20.03 28.89 -26.27
C HIS A 168 -18.65 29.43 -26.65
N TYR A 169 -17.63 29.04 -25.89
CA TYR A 169 -16.30 29.66 -25.94
C TYR A 169 -15.21 28.60 -25.83
N GLU A 170 -14.01 28.88 -26.33
CA GLU A 170 -12.83 28.00 -26.24
C GLU A 170 -11.58 28.79 -25.85
N PHE A 171 -10.62 28.12 -25.20
CA PHE A 171 -9.39 28.72 -24.71
C PHE A 171 -8.26 28.64 -25.75
N LEU A 172 -7.56 29.76 -25.94
CA LEU A 172 -6.35 29.86 -26.77
C LEU A 172 -5.06 29.63 -25.97
N VAL A 173 -5.17 29.74 -24.64
CA VAL A 173 -4.11 29.48 -23.67
C VAL A 173 -4.47 28.26 -22.83
N MET A 174 -3.51 27.62 -22.19
CA MET A 174 -3.73 26.41 -21.40
C MET A 174 -4.60 26.72 -20.17
N PRO A 175 -5.88 26.26 -20.11
CA PRO A 175 -6.75 26.55 -18.98
C PRO A 175 -6.44 25.67 -17.77
N PHE A 176 -6.83 26.15 -16.59
CA PHE A 176 -6.81 25.36 -15.36
C PHE A 176 -7.77 24.16 -15.46
N GLY A 177 -7.40 23.05 -14.82
CA GLY A 177 -8.26 21.86 -14.68
C GLY A 177 -8.00 20.75 -15.72
N LEU A 178 -7.12 20.95 -16.69
CA LEU A 178 -6.69 19.89 -17.62
C LEU A 178 -5.67 18.95 -16.96
N THR A 179 -5.79 17.64 -17.21
CA THR A 179 -4.97 16.59 -16.54
C THR A 179 -3.47 16.74 -16.77
N ASN A 180 -3.05 17.08 -18.00
CA ASN A 180 -1.63 17.15 -18.37
C ASN A 180 -1.08 18.58 -18.35
N ALA A 181 -1.86 19.57 -17.89
CA ALA A 181 -1.41 20.95 -17.81
C ALA A 181 -0.19 21.13 -16.88
N PRO A 182 -0.16 20.54 -15.67
CA PRO A 182 1.01 20.65 -14.80
C PRO A 182 2.27 20.03 -15.42
N SER A 183 2.14 18.88 -16.08
CA SER A 183 3.25 18.22 -16.79
C SER A 183 3.79 19.05 -17.95
N THR A 184 2.91 19.65 -18.73
CA THR A 184 3.30 20.54 -19.84
C THR A 184 4.02 21.77 -19.30
N PHE A 185 3.49 22.35 -18.22
CA PHE A 185 4.07 23.52 -17.58
C PHE A 185 5.48 23.26 -17.05
N GLN A 186 5.64 22.17 -16.30
CA GLN A 186 6.93 21.77 -15.76
C GLN A 186 7.95 21.51 -16.89
N ALA A 187 7.53 20.86 -17.99
CA ALA A 187 8.40 20.62 -19.14
C ALA A 187 8.89 21.93 -19.78
N VAL A 188 8.00 22.91 -19.97
CA VAL A 188 8.34 24.21 -20.53
C VAL A 188 9.28 24.98 -19.61
N MET A 189 8.98 25.02 -18.30
CA MET A 189 9.85 25.70 -17.34
C MET A 189 11.22 25.05 -17.22
N ASN A 190 11.28 23.72 -17.26
CA ASN A 190 12.55 23.01 -17.20
C ASN A 190 13.45 23.33 -18.41
N GLU A 191 12.87 23.50 -19.60
CA GLU A 191 13.64 23.86 -20.79
C GLU A 191 14.10 25.32 -20.74
N ILE A 192 13.22 26.24 -20.33
CA ILE A 192 13.52 27.68 -20.24
C ILE A 192 14.63 27.96 -19.22
N PHE A 193 14.57 27.32 -18.04
CA PHE A 193 15.50 27.57 -16.95
C PHE A 193 16.66 26.57 -16.88
N ARG A 194 16.80 25.69 -17.87
CA ARG A 194 17.82 24.64 -17.93
C ARG A 194 19.24 25.09 -17.53
N PRO A 195 19.72 26.30 -17.88
CA PRO A 195 21.06 26.75 -17.47
C PRO A 195 21.22 27.00 -15.96
N LEU A 196 20.13 27.35 -15.25
CA LEU A 196 20.14 27.75 -13.84
C LEU A 196 19.50 26.70 -12.91
N LEU A 197 18.78 25.73 -13.48
CA LEU A 197 18.12 24.68 -12.74
C LEU A 197 19.09 23.88 -11.87
N ARG A 198 18.71 23.64 -10.62
CA ARG A 198 19.46 22.84 -9.63
C ARG A 198 20.84 23.40 -9.27
N GLN A 199 21.10 24.66 -9.66
CA GLN A 199 22.32 25.40 -9.30
C GLN A 199 21.98 26.63 -8.46
N SER A 200 21.00 27.42 -8.93
CA SER A 200 20.52 28.62 -8.24
C SER A 200 19.01 28.78 -8.31
N VAL A 201 18.31 27.94 -9.09
CA VAL A 201 16.86 28.00 -9.30
C VAL A 201 16.24 26.61 -9.15
N LEU A 202 15.19 26.52 -8.35
CA LEU A 202 14.28 25.37 -8.27
C LEU A 202 12.90 25.77 -8.78
N ILE A 203 12.27 24.89 -9.55
CA ILE A 203 10.95 25.13 -10.12
C ILE A 203 10.04 23.96 -9.84
N PHE A 204 8.89 24.27 -9.27
CA PHE A 204 7.82 23.30 -9.04
C PHE A 204 6.49 23.93 -9.47
N PHE A 205 6.01 23.54 -10.65
CA PHE A 205 4.90 24.22 -11.31
C PHE A 205 5.08 25.75 -11.31
N ASP A 206 4.07 26.50 -10.89
CA ASP A 206 4.03 27.96 -10.91
C ASP A 206 4.97 28.64 -9.89
N ASP A 207 5.55 27.88 -8.94
CA ASP A 207 6.49 28.38 -7.93
C ASP A 207 7.94 28.29 -8.43
N ILE A 208 8.57 29.46 -8.62
CA ILE A 208 9.99 29.58 -8.93
C ILE A 208 10.72 30.06 -7.67
N LEU A 209 11.65 29.25 -7.16
CA LEU A 209 12.50 29.58 -6.02
C LEU A 209 13.92 29.85 -6.51
N ILE A 210 14.44 31.02 -6.20
CA ILE A 210 15.82 31.41 -6.43
C ILE A 210 16.54 31.35 -5.08
N TYR A 211 17.68 30.66 -5.02
CA TYR A 211 18.43 30.46 -3.79
C TYR A 211 19.91 30.72 -4.02
N SER A 212 20.60 31.27 -3.01
CA SER A 212 22.02 31.64 -3.13
C SER A 212 22.71 31.66 -1.76
N ALA A 213 24.03 31.44 -1.74
CA ALA A 213 24.82 31.45 -0.52
C ALA A 213 25.15 32.87 -0.02
N SER A 214 25.30 33.84 -0.92
CA SER A 214 25.66 35.23 -0.62
C SER A 214 24.64 36.22 -1.22
N TRP A 215 24.59 37.44 -0.69
CA TRP A 215 23.71 38.50 -1.21
C TRP A 215 24.11 38.96 -2.61
N GLU A 216 25.41 39.07 -2.89
CA GLU A 216 25.94 39.51 -4.19
C GLU A 216 25.62 38.50 -5.30
N ASP A 217 25.81 37.20 -5.03
CA ASP A 217 25.42 36.15 -5.96
C ASP A 217 23.91 36.09 -6.13
N HIS A 218 23.15 36.37 -5.06
CA HIS A 218 21.69 36.40 -5.13
C HIS A 218 21.18 37.46 -6.11
N LEU A 219 21.71 38.68 -6.04
CA LEU A 219 21.33 39.74 -6.99
C LEU A 219 21.63 39.34 -8.45
N ARG A 220 22.78 38.70 -8.69
CA ARG A 220 23.16 38.20 -10.02
C ARG A 220 22.20 37.13 -10.52
N HIS A 221 21.85 36.15 -9.67
CA HIS A 221 20.91 35.09 -10.04
C HIS A 221 19.50 35.62 -10.29
N VAL A 222 19.02 36.57 -9.48
CA VAL A 222 17.71 37.20 -9.70
C VAL A 222 17.68 37.97 -11.02
N GLU A 223 18.75 38.71 -11.35
CA GLU A 223 18.87 39.40 -12.63
C GLU A 223 18.83 38.43 -13.82
N GLN A 224 19.55 37.32 -13.75
CA GLN A 224 19.53 36.27 -14.78
C GLN A 224 18.13 35.68 -14.96
N VAL A 225 17.43 35.38 -13.85
CA VAL A 225 16.06 34.87 -13.89
C VAL A 225 15.10 35.89 -14.50
N PHE A 226 15.20 37.17 -14.12
CA PHE A 226 14.36 38.22 -14.70
C PHE A 226 14.63 38.42 -16.19
N ALA A 227 15.89 38.33 -16.63
CA ALA A 227 16.23 38.37 -18.05
C ALA A 227 15.58 37.22 -18.83
N ILE A 228 15.63 35.99 -18.29
CA ILE A 228 14.96 34.82 -18.89
C ILE A 228 13.44 35.01 -18.95
N LEU A 229 12.82 35.46 -17.85
CA LEU A 229 11.38 35.73 -17.80
C LEU A 229 10.97 36.77 -18.85
N ARG A 230 11.72 37.87 -18.95
CA ARG A 230 11.50 38.93 -19.96
C ARG A 230 11.65 38.38 -21.38
N GLN A 231 12.71 37.62 -21.65
CA GLN A 231 12.97 37.01 -22.96
C GLN A 231 11.84 36.07 -23.41
N HIS A 232 11.34 35.24 -22.48
CA HIS A 232 10.28 34.28 -22.76
C HIS A 232 8.86 34.83 -22.55
N GLN A 233 8.73 36.14 -22.28
CA GLN A 233 7.46 36.83 -22.03
C GLN A 233 6.61 36.14 -20.95
N LEU A 234 7.25 35.80 -19.83
CA LEU A 234 6.61 35.27 -18.64
C LEU A 234 6.42 36.39 -17.61
N TYR A 235 5.22 36.49 -17.06
CA TYR A 235 4.79 37.57 -16.19
C TYR A 235 4.58 37.11 -14.75
N VAL A 236 5.08 37.89 -13.81
CA VAL A 236 5.12 37.55 -12.38
C VAL A 236 4.10 38.41 -11.63
N LYS A 237 3.44 37.83 -10.62
CA LYS A 237 2.52 38.56 -9.74
C LYS A 237 3.28 39.07 -8.50
N GLN A 238 3.80 40.29 -8.58
CA GLN A 238 4.62 40.90 -7.53
C GLN A 238 4.01 40.83 -6.12
N THR A 239 2.69 40.99 -5.96
CA THR A 239 2.02 40.97 -4.65
C THR A 239 2.10 39.62 -3.91
N LYS A 240 2.49 38.55 -4.61
CA LYS A 240 2.64 37.20 -4.06
C LYS A 240 4.09 36.74 -4.00
N CYS A 241 5.02 37.59 -4.41
CA CYS A 241 6.45 37.26 -4.44
C CYS A 241 7.12 37.70 -3.15
N SER A 242 8.17 36.99 -2.78
CA SER A 242 9.09 37.38 -1.72
C SER A 242 10.49 37.58 -2.31
N PHE A 243 11.20 38.62 -1.89
CA PHE A 243 12.49 39.00 -2.47
C PHE A 243 13.56 39.07 -1.39
N GLY A 244 14.65 38.31 -1.58
CA GLY A 244 15.88 38.43 -0.81
C GLY A 244 15.76 38.09 0.69
N GLN A 245 14.82 37.23 1.07
CA GLN A 245 14.57 36.85 2.45
C GLN A 245 15.57 35.80 2.95
N GLU A 246 15.82 35.75 4.26
CA GLU A 246 16.65 34.72 4.91
C GLU A 246 15.87 33.43 5.20
N GLU A 247 14.55 33.56 5.33
CA GLU A 247 13.62 32.46 5.56
C GLU A 247 12.41 32.64 4.62
N VAL A 248 11.99 31.58 3.93
CA VAL A 248 10.91 31.63 2.93
C VAL A 248 10.00 30.41 3.00
N GLU A 249 8.70 30.62 2.76
CA GLU A 249 7.74 29.53 2.60
C GLU A 249 7.80 28.93 1.19
N TYR A 250 8.21 27.67 1.09
CA TYR A 250 8.32 26.92 -0.16
C TYR A 250 7.75 25.50 -0.01
N LEU A 251 6.82 25.13 -0.89
CA LEU A 251 6.20 23.79 -0.94
C LEU A 251 5.64 23.31 0.43
N GLY A 252 5.04 24.23 1.20
CA GLY A 252 4.47 23.92 2.52
C GLY A 252 5.52 23.71 3.63
N HIS A 253 6.75 24.14 3.39
CA HIS A 253 7.83 24.15 4.36
C HIS A 253 8.40 25.56 4.51
N LEU A 254 8.94 25.85 5.68
CA LEU A 254 9.68 27.08 5.95
C LEU A 254 11.18 26.76 5.83
N VAL A 255 11.83 27.33 4.82
CA VAL A 255 13.24 27.06 4.50
C VAL A 255 14.09 28.24 4.96
N SER A 256 15.17 27.95 5.68
CA SER A 256 16.18 28.93 6.09
C SER A 256 17.60 28.34 5.96
N ALA A 257 18.61 29.16 6.24
CA ALA A 257 20.01 28.72 6.30
C ALA A 257 20.26 27.62 7.35
N ASP A 258 19.45 27.59 8.43
CA ASP A 258 19.57 26.59 9.49
C ASP A 258 18.96 25.24 9.10
N GLY A 259 18.04 25.23 8.13
CA GLY A 259 17.39 24.03 7.64
C GLY A 259 15.93 24.23 7.22
N VAL A 260 15.16 23.15 7.29
CA VAL A 260 13.76 23.10 6.90
C VAL A 260 12.88 22.89 8.13
N LYS A 261 11.79 23.66 8.23
CA LYS A 261 10.75 23.50 9.25
C LYS A 261 9.40 23.24 8.59
N ALA A 262 8.47 22.66 9.35
CA ALA A 262 7.08 22.59 8.94
C ALA A 262 6.44 24.00 8.97
N ASP A 263 5.56 24.29 8.01
CA ASP A 263 4.86 25.57 7.93
C ASP A 263 3.90 25.75 9.14
N PRO A 264 4.07 26.81 9.96
CA PRO A 264 3.20 27.11 11.09
C PRO A 264 1.72 27.17 10.73
N GLN A 265 1.35 27.71 9.56
CA GLN A 265 -0.06 27.82 9.17
C GLN A 265 -0.70 26.45 8.94
N LYS A 266 0.07 25.48 8.44
CA LYS A 266 -0.38 24.10 8.26
C LYS A 266 -0.44 23.37 9.60
N ILE A 267 0.50 23.64 10.51
CA ILE A 267 0.45 23.13 11.88
C ILE A 267 -0.82 23.63 12.60
N ASP A 268 -1.12 24.92 12.50
CA ASP A 268 -2.33 25.52 13.09
C ASP A 268 -3.60 24.88 12.53
N SER A 269 -3.63 24.61 11.22
CA SER A 269 -4.73 23.89 10.59
C SER A 269 -4.90 22.49 11.17
N MET A 270 -3.81 21.76 11.44
CA MET A 270 -3.86 20.45 12.09
C MET A 270 -4.32 20.52 13.55
N LEU A 271 -3.91 21.56 14.28
CA LEU A 271 -4.34 21.80 15.66
C LEU A 271 -5.84 22.07 15.74
N SER A 272 -6.35 22.95 14.87
CA SER A 272 -7.78 23.29 14.77
C SER A 272 -8.64 22.16 14.18
N TRP A 273 -8.01 21.09 13.66
CA TRP A 273 -8.73 20.03 12.98
C TRP A 273 -9.74 19.37 13.92
N PRO A 274 -11.05 19.34 13.58
CA PRO A 274 -12.06 18.76 14.45
C PRO A 274 -11.89 17.24 14.55
N ARG A 275 -12.40 16.64 15.63
CA ARG A 275 -12.41 15.18 15.79
C ARG A 275 -13.06 14.50 14.58
N PRO A 276 -12.33 13.67 13.81
CA PRO A 276 -12.87 13.00 12.63
C PRO A 276 -14.08 12.12 12.96
N GLN A 277 -15.22 12.41 12.32
CA GLN A 277 -16.45 11.62 12.45
C GLN A 277 -16.62 10.58 11.33
N THR A 278 -15.79 10.66 10.29
CA THR A 278 -15.88 9.78 9.11
C THR A 278 -14.48 9.30 8.71
N ILE A 279 -14.42 8.13 8.06
CA ILE A 279 -13.17 7.60 7.49
C ILE A 279 -12.53 8.60 6.53
N ARG A 280 -13.33 9.33 5.72
CA ARG A 280 -12.81 10.37 4.81
C ARG A 280 -12.14 11.53 5.57
N ALA A 281 -12.75 12.00 6.65
CA ALA A 281 -12.15 13.04 7.49
C ALA A 281 -10.86 12.57 8.17
N LEU A 282 -10.81 11.30 8.59
CA LEU A 282 -9.62 10.70 9.20
C LEU A 282 -8.50 10.51 8.18
N MET A 283 -8.81 10.03 6.97
CA MET A 283 -7.84 9.92 5.87
C MET A 283 -7.30 11.30 5.48
N GLY A 284 -8.15 12.33 5.47
CA GLY A 284 -7.71 13.71 5.21
C GLY A 284 -6.71 14.20 6.27
N PHE A 285 -7.01 13.98 7.55
CA PHE A 285 -6.11 14.32 8.65
C PHE A 285 -4.79 13.55 8.55
N LEU A 286 -4.85 12.22 8.40
CA LEU A 286 -3.65 11.38 8.30
C LEU A 286 -2.81 11.70 7.06
N GLY A 287 -3.42 12.05 5.94
CA GLY A 287 -2.71 12.48 4.74
C GLY A 287 -1.95 13.80 4.96
N LEU A 288 -2.57 14.76 5.64
CA LEU A 288 -1.93 16.02 5.98
C LEU A 288 -0.77 15.82 6.97
N THR A 289 -0.97 14.99 8.00
CA THR A 289 0.09 14.71 8.98
C THR A 289 1.21 13.84 8.41
N ASP A 290 0.90 12.93 7.48
CA ASP A 290 1.89 12.05 6.85
C ASP A 290 2.84 12.83 5.94
N TYR A 291 2.39 13.94 5.36
CA TYR A 291 3.26 14.87 4.63
C TYR A 291 4.43 15.39 5.49
N TYR A 292 4.19 15.61 6.80
CA TYR A 292 5.20 16.08 7.76
C TYR A 292 5.82 14.94 8.59
N ARG A 293 5.59 13.67 8.23
CA ARG A 293 6.12 12.51 8.97
C ARG A 293 7.63 12.57 9.19
N ARG A 294 8.39 13.15 8.24
CA ARG A 294 9.86 13.22 8.30
C ARG A 294 10.37 14.12 9.42
N PHE A 295 9.52 14.98 9.99
CA PHE A 295 9.84 15.87 11.11
C PHE A 295 9.46 15.24 12.46
N VAL A 296 8.66 14.17 12.47
CA VAL A 296 8.09 13.61 13.69
C VAL A 296 8.76 12.29 14.03
N LYS A 297 9.48 12.28 15.15
CA LYS A 297 10.00 11.04 15.74
C LYS A 297 8.85 10.11 16.09
N ASP A 298 9.01 8.82 15.79
CA ASP A 298 8.04 7.77 16.12
C ASP A 298 6.61 7.96 15.55
N TYR A 299 6.46 8.75 14.48
CA TYR A 299 5.17 9.00 13.81
C TYR A 299 4.34 7.73 13.58
N GLY A 300 4.97 6.67 13.07
CA GLY A 300 4.30 5.40 12.77
C GLY A 300 3.81 4.65 14.01
N LYS A 301 4.48 4.82 15.16
CA LYS A 301 4.04 4.27 16.45
C LYS A 301 2.81 5.04 16.96
N ILE A 302 2.86 6.38 16.90
CA ILE A 302 1.76 7.27 17.35
C ILE A 302 0.52 7.13 16.48
N ALA A 303 0.68 7.09 15.15
CA ALA A 303 -0.44 7.02 14.21
C ALA A 303 -1.07 5.62 14.10
N ARG A 304 -0.48 4.59 14.71
CA ARG A 304 -0.94 3.19 14.58
C ARG A 304 -2.42 3.02 14.93
N PRO A 305 -2.94 3.47 16.10
CA PRO A 305 -4.36 3.33 16.42
C PRO A 305 -5.27 4.03 15.40
N LEU A 306 -4.85 5.18 14.87
CA LEU A 306 -5.59 5.91 13.84
C LEU A 306 -5.60 5.18 12.50
N THR A 307 -4.49 4.59 12.09
CA THR A 307 -4.42 3.80 10.84
C THR A 307 -5.23 2.50 10.92
N GLN A 308 -5.42 1.92 12.11
CA GLN A 308 -6.26 0.74 12.31
C GLN A 308 -7.74 1.04 12.02
N LEU A 309 -8.21 2.27 12.31
CA LEU A 309 -9.58 2.71 11.99
C LEU A 309 -9.86 2.80 10.47
N LEU A 310 -8.82 2.79 9.63
CA LEU A 310 -8.97 2.78 8.17
C LEU A 310 -9.27 1.38 7.62
N GLN A 311 -9.18 0.34 8.44
CA GLN A 311 -9.52 -1.02 8.03
C GLN A 311 -11.03 -1.18 7.84
N LYS A 312 -11.41 -2.16 7.02
CA LYS A 312 -12.82 -2.41 6.70
C LYS A 312 -13.62 -2.67 7.97
N ASP A 313 -14.73 -1.95 8.14
CA ASP A 313 -15.65 -2.04 9.29
C ASP A 313 -15.01 -1.78 10.67
N ALA A 314 -13.85 -1.12 10.72
CA ALA A 314 -13.08 -0.89 11.95
C ALA A 314 -13.23 0.52 12.56
N PHE A 315 -14.11 1.38 12.01
CA PHE A 315 -14.23 2.78 12.46
C PHE A 315 -15.02 2.88 13.78
N VAL A 316 -14.35 2.63 14.89
CA VAL A 316 -14.86 2.80 16.26
C VAL A 316 -13.89 3.70 17.02
N TRP A 317 -14.32 4.93 17.32
CA TRP A 317 -13.48 5.89 18.03
C TRP A 317 -13.47 5.59 19.54
N GLN A 318 -12.33 5.14 20.04
CA GLN A 318 -12.08 4.79 21.44
C GLN A 318 -11.13 5.80 22.10
N ASP A 319 -10.97 5.71 23.43
CA ASP A 319 -10.08 6.58 24.18
C ASP A 319 -8.61 6.47 23.73
N GLU A 320 -8.17 5.28 23.32
CA GLU A 320 -6.84 5.06 22.73
C GLU A 320 -6.65 5.84 21.43
N THR A 321 -7.69 5.91 20.59
CA THR A 321 -7.65 6.65 19.32
C THR A 321 -7.71 8.15 19.53
N GLU A 322 -8.44 8.62 20.56
CA GLU A 322 -8.42 10.03 20.96
C GLU A 322 -7.04 10.42 21.52
N ALA A 323 -6.45 9.57 22.37
CA ALA A 323 -5.11 9.78 22.90
C ALA A 323 -4.08 9.85 21.77
N ALA A 324 -4.14 8.95 20.79
CA ALA A 324 -3.28 8.98 19.61
C ALA A 324 -3.49 10.24 18.75
N PHE A 325 -4.74 10.67 18.56
CA PHE A 325 -5.07 11.90 17.83
C PHE A 325 -4.47 13.14 18.49
N GLN A 326 -4.62 13.28 19.82
CA GLN A 326 -4.06 14.40 20.57
C GLN A 326 -2.53 14.33 20.67
N ALA A 327 -1.97 13.13 20.83
CA ALA A 327 -0.53 12.93 20.83
C ALA A 327 0.09 13.35 19.49
N LEU A 328 -0.55 13.02 18.36
CA LEU A 328 -0.05 13.40 17.04
C LEU A 328 -0.09 14.92 16.84
N LYS A 329 -1.16 15.59 17.29
CA LYS A 329 -1.24 17.05 17.28
C LYS A 329 -0.11 17.70 18.08
N ARG A 330 0.16 17.20 19.30
CA ARG A 330 1.27 17.69 20.13
C ARG A 330 2.62 17.46 19.44
N ALA A 331 2.83 16.28 18.86
CA ALA A 331 4.07 15.96 18.17
C ALA A 331 4.36 16.90 16.97
N MET A 332 3.31 17.35 16.26
CA MET A 332 3.45 18.31 15.16
C MET A 332 3.88 19.70 15.64
N THR A 333 3.49 20.12 16.85
CA THR A 333 3.90 21.41 17.42
C THR A 333 5.33 21.43 17.92
N SER A 334 5.89 20.26 18.28
CA SER A 334 7.24 20.13 18.81
C SER A 334 8.23 19.62 17.75
N THR A 335 7.97 19.87 16.47
CA THR A 335 8.83 19.40 15.38
C THR A 335 10.17 20.16 15.39
N PRO A 336 11.31 19.46 15.33
CA PRO A 336 12.62 20.11 15.25
C PRO A 336 12.85 20.68 13.86
N VAL A 337 13.79 21.63 13.79
CA VAL A 337 14.37 22.08 12.51
C VAL A 337 15.20 20.93 11.94
N LEU A 338 14.86 20.46 10.74
CA LEU A 338 15.66 19.45 10.06
C LEU A 338 16.79 20.14 9.31
N ALA A 339 18.01 19.69 9.51
CA ALA A 339 19.15 20.18 8.73
C ALA A 339 19.02 19.73 7.26
N LEU A 340 19.63 20.50 6.36
CA LEU A 340 19.76 20.13 4.96
C LEU A 340 20.95 19.19 4.79
N PRO A 341 20.87 18.18 3.90
CA PRO A 341 21.93 17.19 3.76
C PRO A 341 23.19 17.80 3.11
N ASP A 342 24.34 17.59 3.73
CA ASP A 342 25.65 17.89 3.16
C ASP A 342 26.32 16.60 2.71
N PHE A 343 26.34 16.37 1.40
CA PHE A 343 26.91 15.14 0.82
C PHE A 343 28.44 15.02 0.94
N THR A 344 29.13 16.03 1.45
CA THR A 344 30.57 15.99 1.76
C THR A 344 30.87 15.47 3.15
N LYS A 345 29.86 15.43 4.03
CA LYS A 345 29.98 14.99 5.42
C LYS A 345 29.46 13.56 5.60
N GLU A 346 29.94 12.91 6.66
CA GLU A 346 29.52 11.56 7.00
C GLU A 346 28.07 11.54 7.52
N PHE A 347 27.29 10.56 7.07
CA PHE A 347 25.94 10.32 7.58
C PHE A 347 25.98 9.39 8.80
N VAL A 348 25.16 9.70 9.80
CA VAL A 348 24.95 8.85 10.97
C VAL A 348 23.50 8.39 11.00
N LEU A 349 23.31 7.08 11.05
CA LEU A 349 22.01 6.42 11.09
C LEU A 349 21.76 5.87 12.50
N GLU A 350 20.86 6.47 13.26
CA GLU A 350 20.44 5.94 14.56
C GLU A 350 19.15 5.13 14.41
N THR A 351 19.15 3.86 14.82
CA THR A 351 17.99 2.97 14.72
C THR A 351 17.52 2.50 16.08
N ASP A 352 16.21 2.31 16.20
CA ASP A 352 15.53 1.80 17.41
C ASP A 352 14.38 0.89 16.98
N ALA A 353 14.21 -0.25 17.64
CA ALA A 353 13.07 -1.13 17.47
C ALA A 353 12.39 -1.45 18.79
N SER A 354 11.06 -1.28 18.81
CA SER A 354 10.22 -1.71 19.91
C SER A 354 9.30 -2.85 19.51
N GLU A 355 8.60 -3.42 20.50
CA GLU A 355 7.55 -4.42 20.28
C GLU A 355 6.43 -3.92 19.36
N VAL A 356 6.23 -2.61 19.28
CA VAL A 356 5.11 -1.99 18.55
C VAL A 356 5.52 -1.52 17.15
N GLY A 357 6.78 -1.11 16.97
CA GLY A 357 7.23 -0.47 15.74
C GLY A 357 8.74 -0.25 15.69
N ILE A 358 9.23 0.05 14.48
CA ILE A 358 10.62 0.43 14.22
C ILE A 358 10.72 1.94 13.97
N GLY A 359 11.84 2.53 14.37
CA GLY A 359 12.19 3.92 14.18
C GLY A 359 13.63 4.06 13.69
N ALA A 360 13.90 5.13 12.98
CA ALA A 360 15.26 5.53 12.65
C ALA A 360 15.36 7.05 12.49
N VAL A 361 16.55 7.59 12.71
CA VAL A 361 16.88 8.99 12.51
C VAL A 361 18.14 9.07 11.67
N LEU A 362 18.07 9.79 10.56
CA LEU A 362 19.24 10.15 9.76
C LEU A 362 19.78 11.49 10.26
N MET A 363 21.08 11.58 10.53
CA MET A 363 21.70 12.76 11.14
C MET A 363 23.07 13.07 10.53
N GLN A 364 23.48 14.33 10.65
CA GLN A 364 24.84 14.81 10.38
C GLN A 364 25.26 15.78 11.47
N GLU A 365 26.49 15.65 11.98
CA GLU A 365 27.04 16.54 13.04
C GLU A 365 26.12 16.70 14.27
N GLY A 366 25.36 15.65 14.62
CA GLY A 366 24.41 15.65 15.73
C GLY A 366 23.08 16.37 15.45
N ARG A 367 22.83 16.82 14.21
CA ARG A 367 21.57 17.42 13.77
C ARG A 367 20.73 16.43 12.95
N PRO A 368 19.41 16.32 13.17
CA PRO A 368 18.54 15.43 12.41
C PRO A 368 18.27 15.98 11.00
N LEU A 369 18.39 15.11 9.99
CA LEU A 369 18.01 15.36 8.59
C LEU A 369 16.59 14.85 8.28
N ALA A 370 16.25 13.69 8.83
CA ALA A 370 14.94 13.06 8.65
C ALA A 370 14.67 12.00 9.73
N PHE A 371 13.40 11.90 10.13
CA PHE A 371 12.88 10.82 10.96
C PHE A 371 12.15 9.78 10.10
N TYR A 372 12.37 8.51 10.42
CA TYR A 372 11.63 7.39 9.86
C TYR A 372 10.96 6.61 10.99
N SER A 373 9.72 6.20 10.78
CA SER A 373 8.98 5.36 11.71
C SER A 373 7.97 4.50 10.97
N LYS A 374 7.83 3.24 11.42
CA LYS A 374 6.90 2.28 10.85
C LYS A 374 6.41 1.29 11.91
N ALA A 375 5.10 1.11 12.00
CA ALA A 375 4.50 0.08 12.84
C ALA A 375 4.83 -1.33 12.30
N LEU A 376 5.12 -2.27 13.20
CA LEU A 376 5.38 -3.66 12.83
C LEU A 376 4.07 -4.34 12.39
N ALA A 377 4.15 -5.12 11.31
CA ALA A 377 3.03 -5.94 10.84
C ALA A 377 2.85 -7.18 11.74
N PRO A 378 1.65 -7.81 11.78
CA PRO A 378 1.40 -8.97 12.63
C PRO A 378 2.41 -10.12 12.46
N ARG A 379 2.90 -10.32 11.22
CA ARG A 379 3.92 -11.34 10.91
C ARG A 379 5.30 -11.03 11.49
N THR A 380 5.62 -9.77 11.71
CA THR A 380 6.92 -9.31 12.22
C THR A 380 6.91 -9.07 13.73
N LEU A 381 5.74 -9.14 14.39
CA LEU A 381 5.64 -9.00 15.85
C LEU A 381 6.33 -10.17 16.60
N GLY A 382 6.24 -11.38 16.05
CA GLY A 382 6.87 -12.58 16.64
C GLY A 382 8.37 -12.71 16.40
N LEU A 383 9.01 -11.72 15.77
CA LEU A 383 10.46 -11.69 15.59
C LEU A 383 11.17 -11.39 16.91
N SER A 384 12.37 -11.93 17.08
CA SER A 384 13.23 -11.59 18.22
C SER A 384 13.65 -10.12 18.19
N THR A 385 14.06 -9.57 19.34
CA THR A 385 14.56 -8.17 19.43
C THR A 385 15.69 -7.92 18.45
N TYR A 386 16.65 -8.84 18.34
CA TYR A 386 17.73 -8.77 17.35
C TYR A 386 17.23 -8.64 15.91
N GLU A 387 16.21 -9.44 15.55
CA GLU A 387 15.63 -9.41 14.20
C GLU A 387 14.82 -8.14 13.95
N LYS A 388 14.16 -7.59 14.98
CA LYS A 388 13.44 -6.31 14.91
C LYS A 388 14.40 -5.13 14.73
N GLU A 389 15.51 -5.11 15.47
CA GLU A 389 16.57 -4.10 15.34
C GLU A 389 17.22 -4.16 13.95
N MET A 390 17.58 -5.35 13.49
CA MET A 390 18.09 -5.51 12.12
C MET A 390 17.07 -5.08 11.07
N LEU A 391 15.78 -5.34 11.30
CA LEU A 391 14.72 -4.88 10.42
C LEU A 391 14.65 -3.34 10.38
N ALA A 392 14.86 -2.66 11.51
CA ALA A 392 14.95 -1.20 11.57
C ALA A 392 16.09 -0.68 10.67
N ILE A 393 17.29 -1.24 10.80
CA ILE A 393 18.46 -0.91 9.97
C ILE A 393 18.15 -1.12 8.48
N ILE A 394 17.67 -2.30 8.10
CA ILE A 394 17.41 -2.64 6.70
C ILE A 394 16.35 -1.72 6.08
N HIS A 395 15.30 -1.38 6.85
CA HIS A 395 14.29 -0.44 6.37
C HIS A 395 14.83 0.97 6.23
N ALA A 396 15.61 1.44 7.21
CA ALA A 396 16.17 2.77 7.20
C ALA A 396 17.18 2.96 6.05
N VAL A 397 18.08 1.99 5.84
CA VAL A 397 19.00 1.98 4.69
C VAL A 397 18.27 1.90 3.36
N ALA A 398 17.14 1.17 3.29
CA ALA A 398 16.34 1.11 2.06
C ALA A 398 15.65 2.44 1.74
N VAL A 399 15.14 3.15 2.75
CA VAL A 399 14.49 4.47 2.60
C VAL A 399 15.53 5.52 2.19
N TRP A 400 16.66 5.58 2.89
CA TRP A 400 17.71 6.57 2.64
C TRP A 400 18.80 6.08 1.68
N ARG A 401 18.51 5.05 0.87
CA ARG A 401 19.40 4.58 -0.18
C ARG A 401 19.95 5.71 -1.07
N PRO A 402 19.16 6.71 -1.50
CA PRO A 402 19.69 7.83 -2.31
C PRO A 402 20.78 8.65 -1.61
N TYR A 403 20.76 8.73 -0.28
CA TYR A 403 21.73 9.47 0.53
C TYR A 403 22.99 8.63 0.78
N LEU A 404 22.80 7.36 1.11
CA LEU A 404 23.84 6.47 1.65
C LEU A 404 24.62 5.71 0.56
N LEU A 405 24.04 5.47 -0.62
CA LEU A 405 24.68 4.66 -1.65
C LEU A 405 25.95 5.35 -2.19
N GLY A 406 27.07 4.62 -2.19
CA GLY A 406 28.36 5.11 -2.69
C GLY A 406 29.15 5.96 -1.68
N ARG A 407 28.71 6.04 -0.42
CA ARG A 407 29.41 6.75 0.67
C ARG A 407 29.56 5.86 1.89
N HIS A 408 30.58 6.15 2.69
CA HIS A 408 30.72 5.58 4.03
C HIS A 408 29.75 6.25 5.01
N PHE A 409 29.11 5.46 5.87
CA PHE A 409 28.24 5.96 6.92
C PHE A 409 28.28 5.10 8.18
N THR A 410 28.02 5.72 9.33
CA THR A 410 27.97 5.03 10.61
C THR A 410 26.54 4.70 11.00
N ILE A 411 26.27 3.44 11.34
CA ILE A 411 25.03 2.96 11.94
C ILE A 411 25.22 2.88 13.45
N ARG A 412 24.29 3.44 14.21
CA ARG A 412 24.24 3.41 15.67
C ARG A 412 23.02 2.64 16.13
N THR A 413 23.26 1.61 16.93
CA THR A 413 22.23 0.74 17.51
C THR A 413 22.51 0.51 18.99
N ASP A 414 21.44 0.33 19.75
CA ASP A 414 21.41 -0.07 21.16
C ASP A 414 21.62 -1.58 21.36
N HIS A 415 21.78 -2.34 20.26
CA HIS A 415 21.95 -3.79 20.33
C HIS A 415 23.39 -4.23 20.02
N GLN A 416 24.16 -4.53 21.08
CA GLN A 416 25.59 -4.87 20.98
C GLN A 416 25.89 -6.01 20.00
N SER A 417 25.01 -7.02 19.89
CA SER A 417 25.22 -8.16 19.00
C SER A 417 25.26 -7.77 17.52
N LEU A 418 24.63 -6.65 17.12
CA LEU A 418 24.62 -6.19 15.72
C LEU A 418 25.95 -5.60 15.28
N LYS A 419 26.80 -5.13 16.22
CA LYS A 419 28.16 -4.66 15.92
C LYS A 419 28.98 -5.71 15.17
N HIS A 420 28.82 -6.97 15.55
CA HIS A 420 29.54 -8.11 14.96
C HIS A 420 28.74 -8.82 13.86
N PHE A 421 27.75 -8.16 13.25
CA PHE A 421 26.87 -8.80 12.27
C PHE A 421 27.62 -9.39 11.07
N LEU A 422 28.65 -8.70 10.56
CA LEU A 422 29.46 -9.19 9.45
C LEU A 422 30.42 -10.33 9.85
N ASP A 423 30.81 -10.39 11.13
CA ASP A 423 31.68 -11.45 11.67
C ASP A 423 30.89 -12.71 12.04
N GLN A 424 29.57 -12.61 12.15
CA GLN A 424 28.70 -13.71 12.57
C GLN A 424 28.50 -14.74 11.45
N ARG A 425 28.46 -16.02 11.86
CA ARG A 425 28.07 -17.10 10.95
C ARG A 425 26.58 -16.99 10.61
N ILE A 426 26.30 -16.59 9.38
CA ILE A 426 24.93 -16.47 8.85
C ILE A 426 24.26 -17.85 8.87
N SER A 427 23.23 -18.02 9.70
CA SER A 427 22.54 -19.30 9.87
C SER A 427 21.08 -19.26 9.38
N SER A 428 20.42 -18.11 9.48
CA SER A 428 19.01 -17.94 9.11
C SER A 428 18.84 -17.46 7.66
N PRO A 429 17.82 -17.97 6.92
CA PRO A 429 17.44 -17.43 5.60
C PRO A 429 17.09 -15.93 5.61
N LEU A 430 16.63 -15.39 6.75
CA LEU A 430 16.36 -13.95 6.91
C LEU A 430 17.67 -13.15 6.95
N GLN A 431 18.65 -13.62 7.73
CA GLN A 431 19.98 -13.00 7.80
C GLN A 431 20.68 -13.00 6.43
N GLN A 432 20.59 -14.11 5.66
CA GLN A 432 21.13 -14.15 4.29
C GLN A 432 20.54 -13.05 3.39
N LYS A 433 19.22 -12.82 3.49
CA LYS A 433 18.55 -11.74 2.75
C LYS A 433 19.00 -10.36 3.20
N TRP A 434 19.23 -10.16 4.49
CA TRP A 434 19.68 -8.88 5.04
C TRP A 434 21.12 -8.56 4.65
N VAL A 435 22.03 -9.51 4.76
CA VAL A 435 23.42 -9.36 4.29
C VAL A 435 23.42 -8.97 2.82
N THR A 436 22.66 -9.68 1.97
CA THR A 436 22.59 -9.36 0.53
C THR A 436 22.16 -7.92 0.25
N LYS A 437 21.30 -7.34 1.10
CA LYS A 437 20.87 -5.95 0.97
C LYS A 437 21.94 -4.96 1.43
N LEU A 438 22.73 -5.29 2.44
CA LEU A 438 23.75 -4.41 3.00
C LEU A 438 25.11 -4.50 2.28
N LEU A 439 25.38 -5.60 1.56
CA LEU A 439 26.65 -5.83 0.85
C LEU A 439 27.04 -4.72 -0.15
N SER A 440 26.08 -3.99 -0.71
CA SER A 440 26.37 -2.92 -1.68
C SER A 440 26.74 -1.58 -1.01
N TYR A 441 26.77 -1.53 0.31
CA TYR A 441 26.99 -0.31 1.08
C TYR A 441 28.30 -0.39 1.86
N ASP A 442 28.93 0.77 2.04
CA ASP A 442 30.09 0.94 2.91
C ASP A 442 29.60 1.53 4.24
N TYR A 443 29.67 0.75 5.32
CA TYR A 443 29.12 1.16 6.61
C TYR A 443 29.87 0.56 7.79
N GLU A 444 29.84 1.27 8.92
CA GLU A 444 30.30 0.78 10.22
C GLU A 444 29.13 0.69 11.20
N ILE A 445 29.00 -0.42 11.93
CA ILE A 445 28.01 -0.54 13.02
C ILE A 445 28.70 -0.24 14.35
N SER A 446 28.27 0.83 15.01
CA SER A 446 28.71 1.24 16.34
C SER A 446 27.60 0.98 17.37
N TYR A 447 28.01 0.44 18.52
CA TYR A 447 27.13 0.25 19.67
C TYR A 447 27.16 1.51 20.54
N ARG A 448 26.00 2.02 20.94
CA ARG A 448 25.87 3.13 21.89
C ARG A 448 24.98 2.69 23.05
N SER A 449 25.47 2.87 24.28
CA SER A 449 24.70 2.56 25.49
C SER A 449 23.63 3.61 25.73
N ASP A 450 22.44 3.19 26.18
CA ASP A 450 21.28 4.04 26.48
C ASP A 450 21.59 5.29 27.32
N LYS A 451 22.60 5.23 28.20
CA LYS A 451 22.97 6.34 29.09
C LYS A 451 23.58 7.55 28.39
N GLU A 452 24.09 7.39 27.16
CA GLU A 452 24.62 8.49 26.35
C GLU A 452 23.58 9.05 25.37
N ASN A 453 22.37 8.47 25.32
CA ASN A 453 21.30 8.80 24.37
C ASN A 453 20.28 9.76 25.00
N VAL A 454 20.75 10.88 25.55
CA VAL A 454 19.94 11.85 26.33
C VAL A 454 18.71 12.37 25.55
N VAL A 455 18.79 12.45 24.21
CA VAL A 455 17.69 12.92 23.35
C VAL A 455 16.61 11.84 23.13
N ALA A 456 16.94 10.56 23.27
CA ALA A 456 15.98 9.45 23.15
C ALA A 456 15.43 8.98 24.51
N ASP A 457 16.23 9.08 25.58
CA ASP A 457 15.91 8.54 26.90
C ASP A 457 15.09 9.51 27.78
N ALA A 458 15.22 10.83 27.58
CA ALA A 458 14.58 11.84 28.45
C ALA A 458 13.05 11.95 28.32
N LEU A 459 12.43 11.33 27.32
CA LEU A 459 10.96 11.33 27.11
C LEU A 459 10.35 9.93 26.97
N SER A 460 11.15 8.87 26.88
CA SER A 460 10.68 7.48 26.88
C SER A 460 10.39 6.95 28.29
N ARG A 461 10.94 7.60 29.32
CA ARG A 461 10.73 7.28 30.74
C ARG A 461 9.83 8.32 31.40
N LEU A 462 8.53 8.25 31.15
CA LEU A 462 7.56 8.60 32.20
C LEU A 462 7.75 7.58 33.33
N PRO A 463 8.08 7.98 34.56
CA PRO A 463 8.24 7.05 35.66
C PRO A 463 6.85 6.58 36.11
N GLU A 464 6.31 5.58 35.43
CA GLU A 464 5.30 4.71 36.05
C GLU A 464 6.03 3.78 37.01
N ASN A 465 6.38 4.30 38.18
CA ASN A 465 6.57 3.48 39.37
C ASN A 465 5.20 2.96 39.81
N THR A 466 4.68 2.02 39.04
CA THR A 466 3.62 1.11 39.48
C THR A 466 4.24 -0.27 39.43
N VAL A 467 4.44 -0.84 40.61
CA VAL A 467 4.86 -2.22 40.82
C VAL A 467 4.00 -3.09 39.90
N ALA A 468 4.61 -3.59 38.82
CA ALA A 468 3.92 -4.49 37.92
C ALA A 468 3.64 -5.77 38.71
N HIS A 469 2.38 -6.01 39.02
CA HIS A 469 1.92 -7.33 39.43
C HIS A 469 2.45 -8.33 38.40
N ILE A 470 3.31 -9.25 38.83
CA ILE A 470 3.66 -10.42 38.05
C ILE A 470 2.38 -11.24 37.94
N SER A 471 1.61 -11.02 36.88
CA SER A 471 0.56 -11.94 36.47
C SER A 471 1.25 -13.06 35.68
N GLY A 472 1.71 -14.07 36.41
CA GLY A 472 1.86 -15.40 35.84
C GLY A 472 0.52 -16.11 35.92
N PRO A 473 0.19 -17.05 35.01
CA PRO A 473 -0.92 -17.95 35.26
C PRO A 473 -0.61 -18.71 36.55
N LEU A 474 -1.38 -18.44 37.61
CA LEU A 474 -1.44 -19.32 38.76
C LEU A 474 -2.13 -20.59 38.25
N VAL A 475 -1.35 -21.60 37.89
CA VAL A 475 -1.89 -22.91 37.56
C VAL A 475 -2.20 -23.58 38.91
N ASP A 476 -3.32 -23.22 39.54
CA ASP A 476 -3.89 -23.91 40.71
C ASP A 476 -4.18 -25.41 40.43
N SER A 477 -4.02 -25.83 39.18
CA SER A 477 -4.47 -27.09 38.62
C SER A 477 -3.43 -28.22 38.59
N LEU A 478 -2.16 -27.96 38.93
CA LEU A 478 -1.14 -29.01 38.96
C LEU A 478 -1.28 -29.93 40.17
N ASP A 479 -1.75 -29.41 41.29
CA ASP A 479 -1.97 -30.18 42.52
C ASP A 479 -3.05 -31.26 42.32
N GLU A 480 -4.11 -30.96 41.56
CA GLU A 480 -5.15 -31.94 41.22
C GLU A 480 -4.61 -33.09 40.36
N ILE A 481 -3.75 -32.77 39.37
CA ILE A 481 -3.11 -33.79 38.53
C ILE A 481 -2.14 -34.65 39.38
N LEU A 482 -1.44 -34.04 40.33
CA LEU A 482 -0.56 -34.72 41.28
C LEU A 482 -1.34 -35.73 42.15
N GLU A 483 -2.49 -35.32 42.68
CA GLU A 483 -3.38 -36.19 43.45
C GLU A 483 -3.91 -37.37 42.62
N GLU A 484 -4.35 -37.12 41.37
CA GLU A 484 -4.84 -38.17 40.48
C GLU A 484 -3.73 -39.18 40.10
N VAL A 485 -2.51 -38.70 39.87
CA VAL A 485 -1.33 -39.54 39.60
C VAL A 485 -1.00 -40.42 40.82
N THR A 486 -1.07 -39.86 42.03
CA THR A 486 -0.82 -40.59 43.28
C THR A 486 -1.91 -41.63 43.59
N ARG A 487 -3.15 -41.40 43.14
CA ARG A 487 -4.27 -42.33 43.30
C ARG A 487 -4.21 -43.51 42.33
N THR A 488 -3.51 -43.38 41.22
CA THR A 488 -3.42 -44.42 40.18
C THR A 488 -2.31 -45.42 40.53
N PRO A 489 -2.61 -46.72 40.80
CA PRO A 489 -1.62 -47.68 41.33
C PRO A 489 -0.37 -47.83 40.46
N ASP A 490 -0.55 -47.89 39.14
CA ASP A 490 0.55 -48.06 38.18
C ASP A 490 1.45 -46.81 38.09
N LEU A 491 0.87 -45.60 38.16
CA LEU A 491 1.65 -44.37 38.12
C LEU A 491 2.30 -44.06 39.47
N ARG A 492 1.63 -44.40 40.57
CA ARG A 492 2.17 -44.28 41.93
C ARG A 492 3.42 -45.13 42.12
N THR A 493 3.41 -46.39 41.69
CA THR A 493 4.60 -47.26 41.75
C THR A 493 5.76 -46.71 40.92
N MET A 494 5.47 -46.09 39.77
CA MET A 494 6.50 -45.40 38.96
C MET A 494 7.07 -44.15 39.66
N VAL A 495 6.22 -43.33 40.28
CA VAL A 495 6.64 -42.14 41.04
C VAL A 495 7.49 -42.55 42.25
N GLU A 496 7.05 -43.54 43.03
CA GLU A 496 7.78 -44.05 44.20
C GLU A 496 9.13 -44.70 43.81
N ALA A 497 9.23 -45.35 42.65
CA ALA A 497 10.49 -45.87 42.13
C ALA A 497 11.44 -44.75 41.67
N LEU A 498 10.93 -43.74 40.96
CA LEU A 498 11.72 -42.57 40.54
C LEU A 498 12.20 -41.72 41.73
N GLN A 499 11.39 -41.58 42.78
CA GLN A 499 11.78 -40.91 44.03
C GLN A 499 12.86 -41.69 44.81
N ARG A 500 12.86 -43.03 44.73
CA ARG A 500 13.93 -43.89 45.28
C ARG A 500 15.20 -43.93 44.42
N GLY A 501 15.23 -43.21 43.30
CA GLY A 501 16.36 -43.16 42.37
C GLY A 501 16.50 -44.41 41.48
N GLU A 502 15.45 -45.23 41.38
CA GLU A 502 15.41 -46.40 40.50
C GLU A 502 15.08 -45.97 39.06
N THR A 503 15.82 -46.51 38.08
CA THR A 503 15.57 -46.22 36.66
C THR A 503 14.39 -47.05 36.15
N VAL A 504 13.20 -46.45 36.08
CA VAL A 504 11.97 -47.15 35.65
C VAL A 504 11.92 -47.34 34.12
N ALA A 505 12.14 -46.27 33.36
CA ALA A 505 12.28 -46.27 31.90
C ALA A 505 12.88 -44.93 31.46
N SER A 506 13.72 -44.91 30.41
CA SER A 506 14.49 -43.72 29.97
C SER A 506 13.66 -42.50 29.59
N ASN A 507 12.34 -42.64 29.47
CA ASN A 507 11.45 -41.63 28.92
C ASN A 507 10.62 -40.92 29.99
N TYR A 508 10.65 -41.40 31.24
CA TYR A 508 9.91 -40.83 32.37
C TYR A 508 10.86 -40.16 33.37
N HIS A 509 10.50 -38.99 33.86
CA HIS A 509 11.23 -38.30 34.93
C HIS A 509 10.29 -37.48 35.81
N LEU A 510 10.74 -37.15 37.01
CA LEU A 510 10.02 -36.33 37.97
C LEU A 510 10.55 -34.90 37.93
N GLN A 511 9.66 -33.90 37.90
CA GLN A 511 10.02 -32.49 38.06
C GLN A 511 8.94 -31.82 38.92
N ASN A 512 9.33 -31.25 40.06
CA ASN A 512 8.42 -30.65 41.05
C ASN A 512 7.26 -31.60 41.43
N ASP A 513 7.59 -32.83 41.78
CA ASP A 513 6.67 -33.95 42.09
C ASP A 513 5.72 -34.39 40.97
N CYS A 514 5.65 -33.67 39.85
CA CYS A 514 4.88 -34.05 38.68
C CYS A 514 5.63 -35.08 37.81
N LEU A 515 4.89 -36.07 37.31
CA LEU A 515 5.41 -37.09 36.40
C LEU A 515 5.41 -36.59 34.94
N TYR A 516 6.57 -36.63 34.30
CA TYR A 516 6.74 -36.23 32.90
C TYR A 516 7.15 -37.42 32.02
N HIS A 517 6.64 -37.45 30.79
CA HIS A 517 7.07 -38.38 29.73
C HIS A 517 7.57 -37.59 28.50
N HIS A 518 8.87 -37.70 28.18
CA HIS A 518 9.54 -36.89 27.15
C HIS A 518 9.26 -35.38 27.25
N GLY A 519 9.26 -34.83 28.48
CA GLY A 519 9.03 -33.40 28.75
C GLY A 519 7.55 -32.98 28.70
N ARG A 520 6.61 -33.93 28.79
CA ARG A 520 5.15 -33.67 28.78
C ARG A 520 4.52 -34.19 30.06
N VAL A 521 3.58 -33.44 30.63
CA VAL A 521 2.87 -33.84 31.85
C VAL A 521 2.05 -35.10 31.59
N VAL A 522 2.23 -36.12 32.43
CA VAL A 522 1.49 -37.38 32.30
C VAL A 522 0.12 -37.25 32.96
N LEU A 523 -0.94 -37.46 32.19
CA LEU A 523 -2.31 -37.51 32.70
C LEU A 523 -2.72 -38.97 32.93
N PRO A 524 -3.34 -39.29 34.08
CA PRO A 524 -3.90 -40.62 34.32
C PRO A 524 -4.94 -41.04 33.27
N PRO A 525 -5.11 -42.35 33.00
CA PRO A 525 -6.08 -42.86 32.04
C PRO A 525 -7.53 -42.41 32.31
N ASP A 526 -7.92 -42.21 33.56
CA ASP A 526 -9.28 -41.80 33.96
C ASP A 526 -9.37 -40.31 34.36
N SER A 527 -8.35 -39.52 34.01
CA SER A 527 -8.26 -38.10 34.40
C SER A 527 -9.34 -37.24 33.75
N ALA A 528 -10.02 -36.42 34.58
CA ALA A 528 -10.99 -35.44 34.10
C ALA A 528 -10.34 -34.35 33.22
N TRP A 529 -9.03 -34.13 33.40
CA TRP A 529 -8.23 -33.18 32.63
C TRP A 529 -8.16 -33.50 31.15
N LYS A 530 -8.40 -34.75 30.74
CA LYS A 530 -8.50 -35.09 29.31
C LYS A 530 -9.58 -34.27 28.62
N THR A 531 -10.74 -34.11 29.24
CA THR A 531 -11.87 -33.35 28.66
C THR A 531 -11.55 -31.85 28.60
N VAL A 532 -10.94 -31.31 29.65
CA VAL A 532 -10.53 -29.90 29.72
C VAL A 532 -9.47 -29.57 28.67
N MET A 533 -8.43 -30.40 28.58
CA MET A 533 -7.37 -30.27 27.57
C MET A 533 -7.93 -30.41 26.16
N MET A 534 -8.93 -31.26 25.95
CA MET A 534 -9.59 -31.39 24.66
C MET A 534 -10.44 -30.17 24.31
N HIS A 535 -11.16 -29.59 25.26
CA HIS A 535 -11.83 -28.32 25.02
C HIS A 535 -10.81 -27.25 24.62
N GLU A 536 -9.69 -27.15 25.32
CA GLU A 536 -8.68 -26.11 25.08
C GLU A 536 -7.89 -26.30 23.77
N PHE A 537 -7.51 -27.53 23.41
CA PHE A 537 -6.72 -27.78 22.20
C PHE A 537 -7.56 -27.98 20.94
N HIS A 538 -8.86 -28.19 21.08
CA HIS A 538 -9.76 -28.47 19.95
C HIS A 538 -10.89 -27.45 19.79
N SER A 539 -11.70 -27.24 20.84
CA SER A 539 -12.98 -26.53 20.76
C SER A 539 -12.90 -25.05 21.11
N SER A 540 -11.85 -24.62 21.81
CA SER A 540 -11.63 -23.21 22.16
C SER A 540 -11.39 -22.37 20.90
N SER A 541 -11.44 -21.05 21.07
CA SER A 541 -11.11 -20.09 20.01
C SER A 541 -9.67 -20.28 19.48
N THR A 542 -8.74 -20.74 20.33
CA THR A 542 -7.36 -21.08 19.94
C THR A 542 -7.30 -22.46 19.27
N GLY A 543 -8.10 -23.43 19.74
CA GLY A 543 -8.28 -24.79 19.22
C GLY A 543 -8.81 -24.85 17.77
N GLY A 544 -9.85 -24.05 17.49
CA GLY A 544 -10.35 -23.75 16.16
C GLY A 544 -10.81 -24.95 15.33
N HIS A 545 -11.16 -26.08 15.94
CA HIS A 545 -11.66 -27.28 15.25
C HIS A 545 -10.79 -27.77 14.08
N THR A 546 -9.47 -27.64 14.23
CA THR A 546 -8.45 -27.87 13.17
C THR A 546 -8.21 -29.33 12.76
N GLY A 547 -9.09 -30.24 13.19
CA GLY A 547 -9.03 -31.67 12.89
C GLY A 547 -7.98 -32.45 13.70
N VAL A 548 -7.98 -33.78 13.53
CA VAL A 548 -7.25 -34.72 14.38
C VAL A 548 -5.75 -34.44 14.46
N LEU A 549 -5.09 -34.15 13.33
CA LEU A 549 -3.64 -34.03 13.30
C LEU A 549 -3.13 -32.80 14.04
N GLN A 550 -3.77 -31.64 13.85
CA GLN A 550 -3.38 -30.41 14.53
C GLN A 550 -3.71 -30.45 16.01
N THR A 551 -4.89 -30.96 16.39
CA THR A 551 -5.24 -31.16 17.80
C THR A 551 -4.26 -32.11 18.49
N LEU A 552 -3.86 -33.21 17.82
CA LEU A 552 -2.85 -34.13 18.36
C LEU A 552 -1.47 -33.47 18.51
N GLN A 553 -1.05 -32.62 17.58
CA GLN A 553 0.23 -31.91 17.66
C GLN A 553 0.28 -30.93 18.83
N ARG A 554 -0.81 -30.20 19.08
CA ARG A 554 -0.93 -29.26 20.21
C ARG A 554 -0.97 -29.97 21.56
N ALA A 555 -1.77 -31.03 21.67
CA ALA A 555 -1.82 -31.84 22.89
C ALA A 555 -0.44 -32.44 23.21
N ARG A 556 0.26 -32.96 22.20
CA ARG A 556 1.62 -33.51 22.35
C ARG A 556 2.68 -32.48 22.75
N ALA A 557 2.44 -31.19 22.64
CA ALA A 557 3.40 -30.20 23.13
C ALA A 557 3.41 -30.12 24.66
N ASN A 558 2.29 -30.44 25.31
CA ASN A 558 2.09 -30.14 26.74
C ASN A 558 1.81 -31.39 27.60
N VAL A 559 1.03 -32.34 27.09
CA VAL A 559 0.48 -33.46 27.89
C VAL A 559 0.63 -34.82 27.19
N PHE A 560 0.57 -35.89 27.98
CA PHE A 560 0.62 -37.27 27.50
C PHE A 560 -0.30 -38.18 28.31
N TRP A 561 -1.05 -39.05 27.64
CA TRP A 561 -1.72 -40.20 28.26
C TRP A 561 -1.77 -41.41 27.33
N PRO A 562 -1.84 -42.65 27.87
CA PRO A 562 -2.02 -43.85 27.06
C PRO A 562 -3.31 -43.78 26.24
N GLY A 563 -3.24 -44.03 24.94
CA GLY A 563 -4.41 -43.99 24.05
C GLY A 563 -4.80 -42.61 23.50
N MET A 564 -4.07 -41.54 23.83
CA MET A 564 -4.35 -40.15 23.42
C MET A 564 -4.77 -39.94 21.96
N ARG A 565 -4.11 -40.61 21.00
CA ARG A 565 -4.48 -40.48 19.58
C ARG A 565 -5.88 -41.01 19.28
N ARG A 566 -6.26 -42.13 19.90
CA ARG A 566 -7.57 -42.76 19.73
C ARG A 566 -8.67 -41.88 20.33
N ASP A 567 -8.43 -41.35 21.52
CA ASP A 567 -9.37 -40.48 22.23
C ASP A 567 -9.61 -39.18 21.44
N ILE A 568 -8.54 -38.52 20.96
CA ILE A 568 -8.63 -37.33 20.11
C ILE A 568 -9.41 -37.64 18.82
N GLN A 569 -9.11 -38.77 18.17
CA GLN A 569 -9.83 -39.18 16.96
C GLN A 569 -11.33 -39.37 17.20
N GLN A 570 -11.70 -39.97 18.33
CA GLN A 570 -13.09 -40.18 18.69
C GLN A 570 -13.82 -38.85 18.96
N ILE A 571 -13.18 -37.95 19.71
CA ILE A 571 -13.76 -36.64 20.05
C ILE A 571 -13.97 -35.78 18.79
N VAL A 572 -12.98 -35.71 17.89
CA VAL A 572 -13.11 -34.96 16.63
C VAL A 572 -14.17 -35.57 15.72
N ARG A 573 -14.34 -36.90 15.72
CA ARG A 573 -15.41 -37.59 14.96
C ARG A 573 -16.80 -37.27 15.52
N GLN A 574 -16.93 -37.11 16.83
CA GLN A 574 -18.18 -36.77 17.50
C GLN A 574 -18.48 -35.25 17.48
N CYS A 575 -17.50 -34.41 17.13
CA CYS A 575 -17.67 -32.96 17.07
C CYS A 575 -18.51 -32.54 15.85
N GLU A 576 -19.71 -32.03 16.11
CA GLU A 576 -20.65 -31.58 15.07
C GLU A 576 -20.07 -30.47 14.18
N ILE A 577 -19.35 -29.49 14.76
CA ILE A 577 -18.73 -28.38 14.02
C ILE A 577 -17.69 -28.92 13.02
N CYS A 578 -16.85 -29.87 13.45
CA CYS A 578 -15.88 -30.51 12.57
C CYS A 578 -16.52 -31.31 11.44
N GLN A 579 -17.65 -31.97 11.72
CA GLN A 579 -18.36 -32.75 10.70
C GLN A 579 -19.09 -31.84 9.70
N ARG A 580 -19.63 -30.69 10.15
CA ARG A 580 -20.34 -29.73 9.28
C ARG A 580 -19.42 -28.84 8.44
N GLN A 581 -18.24 -28.47 8.94
CA GLN A 581 -17.34 -27.50 8.29
C GLN A 581 -16.24 -28.13 7.43
N LYS A 582 -16.27 -29.44 7.21
CA LYS A 582 -15.25 -30.13 6.40
C LYS A 582 -15.43 -29.76 4.92
N TYR A 583 -14.80 -28.67 4.49
CA TYR A 583 -14.73 -28.29 3.08
C TYR A 583 -13.86 -29.28 2.30
N GLU A 584 -14.24 -29.58 1.05
CA GLU A 584 -13.40 -30.36 0.15
C GLU A 584 -12.08 -29.62 -0.09
N THR A 585 -10.97 -30.33 0.05
CA THR A 585 -9.61 -29.80 -0.17
C THR A 585 -9.21 -29.92 -1.63
N THR A 586 -10.16 -29.75 -2.54
CA THR A 586 -9.92 -29.65 -3.98
C THR A 586 -9.59 -28.21 -4.34
N SER A 587 -8.55 -28.04 -5.15
CA SER A 587 -8.16 -26.73 -5.68
C SER A 587 -9.31 -26.10 -6.48
N PRO A 588 -9.41 -24.76 -6.56
CA PRO A 588 -10.42 -24.09 -7.38
C PRO A 588 -10.37 -24.59 -8.82
N ALA A 589 -11.52 -24.90 -9.41
CA ALA A 589 -11.60 -25.30 -10.82
C ALA A 589 -11.04 -24.19 -11.72
N GLY A 590 -10.17 -24.56 -12.67
CA GLY A 590 -9.62 -23.63 -13.65
C GLY A 590 -10.69 -22.98 -14.53
N LEU A 591 -10.30 -21.95 -15.28
CA LEU A 591 -11.18 -21.27 -16.24
C LEU A 591 -11.72 -22.29 -17.28
N LEU A 592 -13.03 -22.30 -17.49
CA LEU A 592 -13.68 -23.16 -18.48
C LEU A 592 -13.24 -22.77 -19.89
N VAL A 593 -12.36 -23.57 -20.49
CA VAL A 593 -11.99 -23.43 -21.91
C VAL A 593 -13.01 -24.20 -22.76
N PRO A 594 -13.66 -23.56 -23.75
CA PRO A 594 -14.55 -24.27 -24.67
C PRO A 594 -13.79 -25.34 -25.43
N ILE A 595 -14.31 -26.57 -25.46
CA ILE A 595 -13.71 -27.68 -26.20
C ILE A 595 -14.19 -27.59 -27.65
N GLU A 596 -13.26 -27.65 -28.60
CA GLU A 596 -13.57 -27.67 -30.04
C GLU A 596 -14.51 -28.84 -30.39
N ILE A 597 -15.47 -28.60 -31.30
CA ILE A 597 -16.43 -29.61 -31.73
C ILE A 597 -15.72 -30.56 -32.72
N PRO A 598 -15.59 -31.88 -32.42
CA PRO A 598 -14.91 -32.82 -33.30
C PRO A 598 -15.66 -33.00 -34.62
N GLN A 599 -14.93 -33.12 -35.73
CA GLN A 599 -15.52 -33.27 -37.07
C GLN A 599 -15.61 -34.73 -37.55
N GLN A 600 -14.97 -35.67 -36.84
CA GLN A 600 -14.98 -37.10 -37.18
C GLN A 600 -15.23 -37.98 -35.93
N ILE A 601 -15.81 -39.16 -36.15
CA ILE A 601 -16.03 -40.15 -35.08
C ILE A 601 -14.66 -40.66 -34.61
N TRP A 602 -14.47 -40.73 -33.30
CA TRP A 602 -13.22 -41.06 -32.61
C TRP A 602 -12.12 -40.00 -32.69
N ASP A 603 -12.42 -38.78 -33.14
CA ASP A 603 -11.45 -37.70 -33.19
C ASP A 603 -11.16 -37.15 -31.78
N THR A 604 -12.20 -37.05 -30.94
CA THR A 604 -12.08 -36.70 -29.53
C THR A 604 -12.91 -37.64 -28.67
N VAL A 605 -12.24 -38.28 -27.70
CA VAL A 605 -12.91 -39.11 -26.69
C VAL A 605 -12.83 -38.49 -25.31
N SER A 606 -13.86 -38.73 -24.50
CA SER A 606 -13.81 -38.55 -23.05
C SER A 606 -13.68 -39.90 -22.37
N MET A 607 -12.80 -39.99 -21.39
CA MET A 607 -12.59 -41.20 -20.59
C MET A 607 -12.83 -40.92 -19.12
N ASP A 608 -13.51 -41.85 -18.45
CA ASP A 608 -13.81 -41.79 -17.03
C ASP A 608 -13.71 -43.18 -16.37
N PHE A 609 -13.65 -43.22 -15.04
CA PHE A 609 -13.58 -44.45 -14.26
C PHE A 609 -14.66 -44.46 -13.19
N ILE A 610 -15.48 -45.52 -13.17
CA ILE A 610 -16.40 -45.81 -12.09
C ILE A 610 -15.70 -46.80 -11.16
N ASP A 611 -15.29 -46.33 -9.98
CA ASP A 611 -14.66 -47.13 -8.93
C ASP A 611 -15.63 -47.40 -7.75
N GLY A 612 -15.14 -48.09 -6.71
CA GLY A 612 -15.95 -48.43 -5.54
C GLY A 612 -16.99 -49.53 -5.76
N LEU A 613 -16.96 -50.23 -6.91
CA LEU A 613 -17.88 -51.31 -7.22
C LEU A 613 -17.50 -52.62 -6.49
N PRO A 614 -18.48 -53.46 -6.11
CA PRO A 614 -18.20 -54.80 -5.59
C PRO A 614 -17.34 -55.59 -6.57
N LYS A 615 -16.37 -56.36 -6.05
CA LYS A 615 -15.54 -57.22 -6.90
C LYS A 615 -16.40 -58.27 -7.60
N SER A 616 -16.38 -58.26 -8.92
CA SER A 616 -16.98 -59.28 -9.77
C SER A 616 -15.94 -59.80 -10.76
N GLN A 617 -15.70 -61.11 -10.77
CA GLN A 617 -14.67 -61.76 -11.59
C GLN A 617 -13.27 -61.09 -11.48
N GLY A 618 -12.88 -60.68 -10.27
CA GLY A 618 -11.60 -60.02 -10.01
C GLY A 618 -11.54 -58.53 -10.35
N LYS A 619 -12.59 -57.96 -10.95
CA LYS A 619 -12.67 -56.56 -11.39
C LYS A 619 -13.52 -55.72 -10.44
N SER A 620 -13.08 -54.50 -10.13
CA SER A 620 -13.77 -53.56 -9.22
C SER A 620 -13.90 -52.15 -9.75
N VAL A 621 -13.46 -51.91 -10.99
CA VAL A 621 -13.51 -50.60 -11.66
C VAL A 621 -14.04 -50.78 -13.08
N ILE A 622 -14.89 -49.88 -13.55
CA ILE A 622 -15.33 -49.82 -14.96
C ILE A 622 -14.72 -48.56 -15.60
N MET A 623 -13.94 -48.74 -16.66
CA MET A 623 -13.49 -47.65 -17.53
C MET A 623 -14.57 -47.36 -18.57
N VAL A 624 -15.01 -46.11 -18.62
CA VAL A 624 -15.98 -45.59 -19.58
C VAL A 624 -15.21 -44.78 -20.61
N VAL A 625 -15.35 -45.12 -21.90
CA VAL A 625 -14.82 -44.31 -23.00
C VAL A 625 -16.00 -43.87 -23.84
N VAL A 626 -16.13 -42.57 -24.13
CA VAL A 626 -17.23 -42.03 -24.94
C VAL A 626 -16.64 -41.19 -26.07
N ASP A 627 -17.02 -41.50 -27.30
CA ASP A 627 -16.75 -40.65 -28.45
C ASP A 627 -17.63 -39.40 -28.41
N LYS A 628 -17.02 -38.21 -28.48
CA LYS A 628 -17.78 -36.95 -28.29
C LYS A 628 -18.69 -36.63 -29.46
N LEU A 629 -18.42 -37.11 -30.68
CA LEU A 629 -19.25 -36.85 -31.85
C LEU A 629 -20.46 -37.79 -31.92
N SER A 630 -20.22 -39.11 -31.94
CA SER A 630 -21.27 -40.13 -32.07
C SER A 630 -22.02 -40.44 -30.78
N LYS A 631 -21.47 -40.04 -29.62
CA LYS A 631 -21.94 -40.41 -28.27
C LYS A 631 -21.90 -41.92 -27.98
N TYR A 632 -21.30 -42.72 -28.86
CA TYR A 632 -21.08 -44.13 -28.61
C TYR A 632 -20.00 -44.32 -27.54
N GLY A 633 -20.21 -45.24 -26.60
CA GLY A 633 -19.26 -45.47 -25.52
C GLY A 633 -19.13 -46.91 -25.05
N PRO A 634 -17.98 -47.59 -25.30
CA PRO A 634 -17.71 -48.89 -24.72
C PRO A 634 -17.33 -48.81 -23.24
N LEU A 635 -17.73 -49.84 -22.49
CA LEU A 635 -17.42 -50.04 -21.07
C LEU A 635 -16.42 -51.19 -20.91
N HIS A 636 -15.38 -51.00 -20.09
CA HIS A 636 -14.36 -52.01 -19.85
C HIS A 636 -14.07 -52.21 -18.36
N GLY A 637 -14.29 -53.42 -17.83
CA GLY A 637 -13.95 -53.73 -16.45
C GLY A 637 -12.44 -53.92 -16.21
N LEU A 638 -11.93 -53.37 -15.10
CA LEU A 638 -10.54 -53.38 -14.64
C LEU A 638 -10.42 -53.90 -13.19
N GLU A 639 -9.27 -54.52 -12.88
CA GLU A 639 -8.95 -55.12 -11.57
C GLU A 639 -8.56 -54.10 -10.49
N SER A 640 -8.02 -52.95 -10.90
CA SER A 640 -7.53 -51.89 -10.03
C SER A 640 -7.40 -50.59 -10.83
N PRO A 641 -7.56 -49.40 -10.22
CA PRO A 641 -7.30 -48.12 -10.88
C PRO A 641 -5.78 -47.94 -11.08
N ILE A 642 -5.21 -48.57 -12.11
CA ILE A 642 -3.78 -48.39 -12.44
C ILE A 642 -3.62 -47.13 -13.29
N TYR A 643 -3.25 -46.03 -12.62
CA TYR A 643 -3.04 -44.69 -13.20
C TYR A 643 -1.80 -44.54 -14.12
N GLY A 644 -1.18 -45.61 -14.64
CA GLY A 644 0.16 -45.48 -15.24
C GLY A 644 0.62 -46.45 -16.32
N ARG A 645 -0.21 -47.33 -16.90
CA ARG A 645 0.30 -48.32 -17.90
C ARG A 645 -0.53 -48.55 -19.18
N ILE A 646 -1.56 -47.76 -19.46
CA ILE A 646 -2.33 -47.93 -20.70
C ILE A 646 -1.86 -46.88 -21.76
N CYS A 647 -0.86 -47.31 -22.54
CA CYS A 647 -0.43 -46.87 -23.87
C CYS A 647 -0.53 -45.38 -24.28
N CYS A 648 0.57 -44.64 -24.13
CA CYS A 648 0.88 -43.44 -24.97
C CYS A 648 2.41 -43.38 -25.23
N ARG A 649 2.84 -43.39 -26.49
CA ARG A 649 4.22 -43.00 -26.86
C ARG A 649 4.24 -41.47 -26.95
N PRO A 650 5.11 -40.74 -26.23
CA PRO A 650 5.12 -39.28 -26.28
C PRO A 650 5.65 -38.78 -27.63
N VAL A 651 4.91 -37.85 -28.25
CA VAL A 651 5.43 -37.00 -29.33
C VAL A 651 6.43 -36.01 -28.71
N ARG A 652 7.55 -35.74 -29.41
CA ARG A 652 8.73 -35.02 -28.90
C ARG A 652 8.42 -33.62 -28.36
N PRO A 653 9.24 -33.10 -27.42
CA PRO A 653 8.97 -31.86 -26.69
C PRO A 653 9.39 -30.64 -27.50
N GLY A 654 8.42 -29.76 -27.76
CA GLY A 654 8.60 -28.48 -28.43
C GLY A 654 7.23 -27.85 -28.64
N ASP A 655 6.62 -27.39 -27.53
CA ASP A 655 5.71 -26.24 -27.42
C ASP A 655 4.78 -26.38 -26.20
N HIS A 656 4.76 -25.31 -25.39
CA HIS A 656 3.97 -25.02 -24.18
C HIS A 656 4.29 -25.72 -22.84
N PRO A 657 4.67 -24.94 -21.79
CA PRO A 657 4.78 -25.44 -20.42
C PRO A 657 3.45 -25.30 -19.66
N LEU A 658 3.20 -26.25 -18.75
CA LEU A 658 2.19 -26.27 -17.68
C LEU A 658 0.82 -26.91 -18.01
N ALA A 659 0.76 -28.25 -17.94
CA ALA A 659 -0.46 -28.96 -17.59
C ALA A 659 -0.12 -30.16 -16.66
N ARG A 660 -0.80 -30.26 -15.52
CA ARG A 660 -0.72 -31.34 -14.51
C ARG A 660 -2.12 -31.52 -13.88
N PRO A 661 -2.43 -32.72 -13.35
CA PRO A 661 -3.46 -33.60 -13.86
C PRO A 661 -4.84 -33.42 -13.17
N THR A 662 -5.89 -33.29 -13.98
CA THR A 662 -7.30 -33.45 -13.60
C THR A 662 -7.76 -34.87 -13.96
N THR A 663 -8.68 -35.43 -13.16
CA THR A 663 -9.22 -36.80 -13.22
C THR A 663 -10.09 -37.12 -14.45
N SER A 664 -10.01 -36.33 -15.52
CA SER A 664 -10.59 -36.65 -16.83
C SER A 664 -9.57 -36.34 -17.93
N TYR A 665 -9.23 -37.34 -18.73
CA TYR A 665 -8.29 -37.20 -19.82
C TYR A 665 -9.06 -37.00 -21.13
N HIS A 666 -8.73 -35.93 -21.86
CA HIS A 666 -9.14 -35.74 -23.25
C HIS A 666 -7.96 -36.11 -24.13
N LEU A 667 -8.08 -37.22 -24.86
CA LEU A 667 -7.01 -37.79 -25.67
C LEU A 667 -7.48 -37.89 -27.12
N ARG A 668 -6.59 -37.58 -28.08
CA ARG A 668 -6.76 -38.03 -29.46
C ARG A 668 -6.26 -39.47 -29.54
N PRO A 669 -7.11 -40.46 -29.87
CA PRO A 669 -6.66 -41.84 -29.95
C PRO A 669 -5.68 -42.02 -31.11
N GLY A 670 -4.52 -42.61 -30.84
CA GLY A 670 -3.62 -43.07 -31.90
C GLY A 670 -4.25 -44.22 -32.70
N PRO A 671 -3.79 -44.47 -33.94
CA PRO A 671 -4.42 -45.44 -34.85
C PRO A 671 -4.57 -46.84 -34.24
N HIS A 672 -3.65 -47.25 -33.37
CA HIS A 672 -3.71 -48.54 -32.67
C HIS A 672 -4.80 -48.66 -31.58
N LEU A 673 -5.16 -47.56 -30.89
CA LEU A 673 -6.18 -47.61 -29.83
C LEU A 673 -7.59 -47.73 -30.44
N ARG A 674 -7.80 -47.08 -31.58
CA ARG A 674 -9.06 -47.12 -32.34
C ARG A 674 -9.40 -48.56 -32.77
N GLU A 675 -8.41 -49.29 -33.30
CA GLU A 675 -8.60 -50.70 -33.71
C GLU A 675 -8.83 -51.64 -32.52
N GLN A 676 -8.15 -51.42 -31.39
CA GLN A 676 -8.30 -52.26 -30.19
C GLN A 676 -9.64 -52.06 -29.47
N LEU A 677 -10.17 -50.83 -29.45
CA LEU A 677 -11.48 -50.53 -28.86
C LEU A 677 -12.64 -51.08 -29.71
N LEU A 678 -12.50 -51.05 -31.05
CA LEU A 678 -13.48 -51.63 -31.97
C LEU A 678 -13.51 -53.17 -31.91
N ALA A 679 -12.37 -53.81 -31.62
CA ALA A 679 -12.23 -55.27 -31.62
C ALA A 679 -12.69 -55.99 -30.32
N ARG A 680 -13.09 -55.26 -29.25
CA ARG A 680 -13.47 -55.84 -27.94
C ARG A 680 -14.88 -55.46 -27.47
N THR A 681 -15.84 -55.41 -28.40
CA THR A 681 -17.26 -55.29 -28.07
C THR A 681 -17.81 -56.64 -27.60
N ILE A 682 -18.30 -56.70 -26.36
CA ILE A 682 -19.13 -57.81 -25.86
C ILE A 682 -20.59 -57.46 -26.19
N PRO A 683 -21.36 -58.34 -26.86
CA PRO A 683 -22.74 -58.03 -27.23
C PRO A 683 -23.66 -58.04 -26.00
N ALA A 684 -24.44 -56.97 -25.85
CA ALA A 684 -25.56 -56.89 -24.91
C ALA A 684 -26.78 -57.59 -25.52
N ALA A 685 -27.32 -58.60 -24.84
CA ALA A 685 -28.66 -59.13 -25.07
C ALA A 685 -29.22 -59.67 -23.75
N GLY A 686 -30.37 -59.15 -23.30
CA GLY A 686 -31.08 -59.64 -22.12
C GLY A 686 -32.10 -58.65 -21.55
N ASP A 687 -33.29 -58.64 -22.15
CA ASP A 687 -34.60 -58.22 -21.63
C ASP A 687 -34.78 -56.85 -20.95
N MET A 688 -35.28 -55.88 -21.74
CA MET A 688 -36.16 -54.82 -21.28
C MET A 688 -37.59 -55.13 -21.73
N SER A 689 -38.44 -55.56 -20.81
CA SER A 689 -39.89 -55.38 -20.93
C SER A 689 -40.44 -54.83 -19.62
N THR A 690 -41.44 -53.95 -19.74
CA THR A 690 -42.21 -53.28 -18.67
C THR A 690 -41.56 -52.03 -18.05
N PHE A 691 -41.94 -50.84 -18.54
CA PHE A 691 -42.98 -50.00 -17.90
C PHE A 691 -43.18 -48.70 -18.68
N GLN A 692 -44.44 -48.41 -18.98
CA GLN A 692 -44.94 -47.27 -19.74
C GLN A 692 -45.05 -45.98 -18.89
N HIS A 693 -44.98 -44.85 -19.61
CA HIS A 693 -45.80 -43.62 -19.46
C HIS A 693 -45.79 -42.84 -18.12
N ARG A 694 -45.42 -41.54 -18.18
CA ARG A 694 -46.37 -40.41 -18.39
C ARG A 694 -45.69 -39.04 -18.34
N THR A 695 -46.27 -38.15 -19.12
CA THR A 695 -46.03 -36.72 -19.36
C THR A 695 -46.59 -35.80 -18.26
N SER A 696 -45.94 -34.65 -18.00
CA SER A 696 -46.62 -33.36 -17.78
C SER A 696 -45.63 -32.17 -17.71
N SER A 697 -45.93 -31.11 -18.47
CA SER A 697 -45.53 -29.70 -18.23
C SER A 697 -46.72 -28.98 -17.52
N PRO A 698 -46.79 -27.63 -17.41
CA PRO A 698 -45.83 -26.55 -17.11
C PRO A 698 -46.33 -25.67 -15.92
N ASP A 699 -45.56 -24.67 -15.43
CA ASP A 699 -46.09 -23.34 -15.04
C ASP A 699 -45.05 -22.36 -14.45
N GLY A 700 -45.22 -21.06 -14.78
CA GLY A 700 -45.02 -19.92 -13.86
C GLY A 700 -43.69 -19.13 -13.87
N ARG A 701 -43.65 -17.98 -14.58
CA ARG A 701 -42.72 -16.83 -14.36
C ARG A 701 -43.09 -16.04 -13.06
N PRO A 702 -42.49 -14.88 -12.63
CA PRO A 702 -41.31 -14.09 -13.10
C PRO A 702 -40.36 -13.49 -11.99
N ASP A 703 -39.25 -12.88 -12.46
CA ASP A 703 -38.43 -11.73 -11.97
C ASP A 703 -38.16 -11.42 -10.48
N ARG A 704 -36.88 -11.14 -10.16
CA ARG A 704 -36.39 -9.92 -9.46
C ARG A 704 -34.85 -9.85 -9.30
N GLY A 705 -34.25 -8.80 -9.88
CA GLY A 705 -33.29 -7.90 -9.19
C GLY A 705 -31.78 -8.22 -9.19
N LEU A 706 -31.06 -7.78 -10.23
CA LEU A 706 -29.60 -7.55 -10.18
C LEU A 706 -29.31 -6.12 -9.72
N LYS A 707 -28.71 -5.98 -8.52
CA LYS A 707 -28.13 -4.73 -8.02
C LYS A 707 -26.68 -4.58 -8.51
N SER A 708 -26.37 -3.34 -8.86
CA SER A 708 -25.10 -2.75 -9.27
C SER A 708 -23.88 -3.16 -8.43
N GLY A 709 -22.82 -3.61 -9.10
CA GLY A 709 -21.46 -3.71 -8.55
C GLY A 709 -20.75 -2.35 -8.59
N GLY A 710 -20.31 -1.88 -7.43
CA GLY A 710 -19.42 -0.72 -7.29
C GLY A 710 -17.98 -1.13 -7.57
N GLY A 711 -17.33 -0.42 -8.48
CA GLY A 711 -15.90 -0.52 -8.76
C GLY A 711 -15.11 0.46 -7.90
N ASP A 712 -14.10 -0.05 -7.21
CA ASP A 712 -13.10 0.69 -6.45
C ASP A 712 -12.17 1.48 -7.36
N VAL A 713 -11.99 2.78 -7.05
CA VAL A 713 -10.95 3.65 -7.62
C VAL A 713 -10.27 4.37 -6.44
N PRO A 714 -8.93 4.35 -6.33
CA PRO A 714 -8.22 5.07 -5.28
C PRO A 714 -8.21 6.60 -5.52
N PRO A 715 -8.26 7.43 -4.45
CA PRO A 715 -8.35 8.87 -4.57
C PRO A 715 -7.00 9.50 -4.93
N LEU A 716 -6.99 10.31 -6.00
CA LEU A 716 -5.94 11.25 -6.34
C LEU A 716 -6.17 12.54 -5.54
N PHE A 717 -5.16 12.94 -4.76
CA PHE A 717 -5.13 14.20 -4.02
C PHE A 717 -5.12 15.38 -5.01
N CYS A 718 -6.12 16.25 -4.89
CA CYS A 718 -6.05 17.62 -5.40
C CYS A 718 -5.47 18.48 -4.27
N TYR A 719 -4.31 19.10 -4.48
CA TYR A 719 -3.81 20.15 -3.59
C TYR A 719 -4.19 21.53 -4.13
N GLU A 720 -4.63 22.38 -3.20
CA GLU A 720 -4.97 23.81 -3.36
C GLU A 720 -3.74 24.70 -3.50
#